data_AF-A0A7L3A8R4-F1
#
_entry.id   AF-A0A7L3A8R4-F1
#
_cell.length_a   1.000
_cell.length_b   1.000
_cell.length_c   1.000
_cell.angle_alpha   90.00
_cell.angle_beta   90.00
_cell.angle_gamma   90.00
#
_symmetry.space_group_name_H-M   'P 1'
#
loop_
_entity.id
_entity.type
_entity.pdbx_description
1 polymer ?
#
loop_
_entity_poly.entity_id
_entity_poly.type
_entity_poly.pdbx_seq_one_letter_code
_entity_poly.pdbx_strand_id
1 'polypeptide(L)'
;VCRLFTDGLLWALGMKFAIEQINNSSGLLPGVTLGYDMYDTCFEPLVALQPSLLFLSRAGTAGTAGIGLRCDYREYQPRVTSVIGPHKSDLCLLTAKLFSSFLIPQVSYGASSEALSHAELFPSFFRTVPSDRNLVEAVVLLLLHFGWNWIATVASDDEYGRGAQALLLSMASTDNICIAFEGLIPTSPAEPGARQQLENTIKLINSTKVNVVVLFAHSLPAQALLQHSLRMGLGKKVWIGSEAWLLSDVATSTPDIQSVGTVLGFVMSTGTVPGFQEYVAELFSSVTQEEFCQQSRQLSSLGDAEVLGTQCQQCANVTLGDVWPMLGVTAVQPVVVAVYSVAHALHRALGCTSKGCPKTPIRSWQLLHFMNTLPFEVNGQSFRFDQSHGTNTGYKLIFWAWRGGTVTYLPVGHYDQSLYIRKGQIQFHTADKKEPTSECFRRCQPGQFRRIKGFNLCCYDCTDCSENTFWSSTDATSCSPCPRHQWAPARSTRCRDRGERFLSWHEPLALALLTLMGLTATLSCVAALLFLQHLQSPLVQLAGGARSLFALLWLLLQSLSCCLYVGRPGAARCRLQQLSLALCLNGCLSTLLPKALEICLRAELPSCAPRLLPWVTHGRAWLMVAASMATQALLCWCHLHLGPDQLVADYEALPSEVLLVCGTQSWAAFALLHGYNSCLAFICFLCTFMVPSPASRYNVARGITFATLVYFVVWIFFVVVFATLRTVLRAVTQIGTVLATTLGILATYFVPKCYILVFRPELNTGDYCQSPSEQQPEEQRQ
;
A
#
# COMPACT_ATOMS: atom_id res chain seq x y z
N VAL A 1 -8.43 -32.76 -43.31
CA VAL A 1 -9.89 -33.02 -43.41
C VAL A 1 -10.51 -31.75 -43.98
N CYS A 2 -11.11 -31.81 -45.17
CA CYS A 2 -11.82 -30.66 -45.71
C CYS A 2 -13.21 -30.58 -45.06
N ARG A 3 -13.61 -29.39 -44.61
CA ARG A 3 -14.90 -29.10 -43.98
C ARG A 3 -15.41 -27.75 -44.51
N LEU A 4 -16.71 -27.64 -44.74
CA LEU A 4 -17.33 -26.37 -45.10
C LEU A 4 -17.17 -25.35 -43.96
N PHE A 5 -16.62 -24.18 -44.28
CA PHE A 5 -16.65 -23.01 -43.41
C PHE A 5 -17.72 -22.05 -43.91
N THR A 6 -18.87 -22.05 -43.25
CA THR A 6 -20.09 -21.37 -43.71
C THR A 6 -19.90 -19.85 -43.87
N ASP A 7 -19.20 -19.18 -42.94
CA ASP A 7 -18.90 -17.75 -43.06
C ASP A 7 -18.09 -17.44 -44.32
N GLY A 8 -17.09 -18.27 -44.62
CA GLY A 8 -16.27 -18.15 -45.84
C GLY A 8 -17.10 -18.24 -47.12
N LEU A 9 -18.07 -19.16 -47.16
CA LEU A 9 -19.02 -19.26 -48.29
C LEU A 9 -19.88 -18.00 -48.39
N LEU A 10 -20.40 -17.49 -47.27
CA LEU A 10 -21.21 -16.27 -47.27
C LEU A 10 -20.43 -15.04 -47.72
N TRP A 11 -19.16 -14.91 -47.33
CA TRP A 11 -18.29 -13.83 -47.82
C TRP A 11 -18.06 -13.93 -49.33
N ALA A 12 -17.80 -15.13 -49.86
CA ALA A 12 -17.65 -15.35 -51.29
C ALA A 12 -18.93 -15.02 -52.07
N LEU A 13 -20.09 -15.45 -51.57
CA LEU A 13 -21.39 -15.11 -52.14
C LEU A 13 -21.69 -13.62 -52.05
N GLY A 14 -21.31 -12.96 -50.95
CA GLY A 14 -21.44 -11.52 -50.78
C GLY A 14 -20.62 -10.71 -51.80
N MET A 15 -19.38 -11.15 -52.06
CA MET A 15 -18.54 -10.57 -53.10
C MET A 15 -19.17 -10.77 -54.50
N LYS A 16 -19.64 -11.99 -54.79
CA LYS A 16 -20.32 -12.30 -56.06
C LYS A 16 -21.58 -11.45 -56.25
N PHE A 17 -22.42 -11.35 -55.22
CA PHE A 17 -23.61 -10.51 -55.20
C PHE A 17 -23.29 -9.04 -55.51
N ALA A 18 -22.30 -8.46 -54.81
CA ALA A 18 -21.91 -7.08 -55.03
C ALA A 18 -21.44 -6.83 -56.47
N ILE A 19 -20.63 -7.73 -57.02
CA ILE A 19 -20.13 -7.65 -58.41
C ILE A 19 -21.28 -7.72 -59.42
N GLU A 20 -22.22 -8.66 -59.25
CA GLU A 20 -23.36 -8.81 -60.15
C GLU A 20 -24.30 -7.61 -60.10
N GLN A 21 -24.53 -7.03 -58.91
CA GLN A 21 -25.29 -5.79 -58.75
C GLN A 21 -24.61 -4.62 -59.49
N ILE A 22 -23.28 -4.50 -59.39
CA ILE A 22 -22.51 -3.47 -60.09
C ILE A 22 -22.57 -3.68 -61.61
N ASN A 23 -22.41 -4.90 -62.09
CA ASN A 23 -22.46 -5.23 -63.51
C ASN A 23 -23.84 -4.98 -64.13
N ASN A 24 -24.92 -5.06 -63.33
CA ASN A 24 -26.27 -4.73 -63.76
C ASN A 24 -26.65 -3.25 -63.54
N SER A 25 -25.73 -2.44 -63.01
CA SER A 25 -25.97 -1.02 -62.76
C SER A 25 -25.82 -0.19 -64.04
N SER A 26 -26.73 0.76 -64.26
CA SER A 26 -26.60 1.78 -65.30
C SER A 26 -25.83 3.02 -64.83
N GLY A 27 -25.64 3.19 -63.51
CA GLY A 27 -24.98 4.35 -62.92
C GLY A 27 -23.52 4.12 -62.57
N LEU A 28 -23.18 2.93 -62.05
CA LEU A 28 -21.82 2.59 -61.65
C LEU A 28 -21.21 1.63 -62.68
N LEU A 29 -20.07 2.04 -63.23
CA LEU A 29 -19.34 1.32 -64.29
C LEU A 29 -20.16 0.95 -65.57
N PRO A 30 -21.00 1.83 -66.14
CA PRO A 30 -21.81 1.48 -67.31
C PRO A 30 -20.98 1.03 -68.52
N GLY A 31 -21.28 -0.16 -69.03
CA GLY A 31 -20.62 -0.76 -70.20
C GLY A 31 -19.27 -1.44 -69.91
N VAL A 32 -18.88 -1.53 -68.64
CA VAL A 32 -17.70 -2.27 -68.15
C VAL A 32 -18.16 -3.37 -67.21
N THR A 33 -17.72 -4.60 -67.47
CA THR A 33 -18.03 -5.76 -66.63
C THR A 33 -16.85 -6.10 -65.73
N LEU A 34 -17.09 -6.16 -64.42
CA LEU A 34 -16.14 -6.65 -63.44
C LEU A 34 -16.12 -8.18 -63.43
N GLY A 35 -14.94 -8.76 -63.66
CA GLY A 35 -14.64 -10.17 -63.42
C GLY A 35 -13.95 -10.37 -62.07
N TYR A 36 -13.76 -11.63 -61.67
CA TYR A 36 -13.08 -11.99 -60.43
C TYR A 36 -12.37 -13.34 -60.54
N ASP A 37 -11.29 -13.49 -59.78
CA ASP A 37 -10.60 -14.75 -59.51
C ASP A 37 -10.68 -14.98 -57.98
N MET A 38 -11.41 -16.01 -57.52
CA MET A 38 -11.58 -16.31 -56.09
C MET A 38 -10.77 -17.56 -55.68
N TYR A 39 -10.02 -17.45 -54.58
CA TYR A 39 -9.22 -18.53 -54.03
C TYR A 39 -9.44 -18.67 -52.52
N ASP A 40 -9.39 -19.91 -52.04
CA ASP A 40 -9.40 -20.19 -50.60
C ASP A 40 -8.05 -19.85 -49.98
N THR A 41 -8.08 -19.39 -48.74
CA THR A 41 -6.89 -19.06 -47.94
C THR A 41 -6.62 -20.10 -46.87
N CYS A 42 -7.60 -20.95 -46.54
CA CYS A 42 -7.53 -21.96 -45.47
C CYS A 42 -7.10 -21.41 -44.10
N PHE A 43 -7.14 -20.09 -43.89
CA PHE A 43 -6.50 -19.41 -42.76
C PHE A 43 -4.99 -19.69 -42.60
N GLU A 44 -4.31 -20.12 -43.67
CA GLU A 44 -2.91 -20.55 -43.66
C GLU A 44 -2.04 -19.60 -44.50
N PRO A 45 -0.93 -19.04 -43.96
CA PRO A 45 -0.07 -18.08 -44.65
C PRO A 45 0.45 -18.57 -46.01
N LEU A 46 0.91 -19.83 -46.08
CA LEU A 46 1.47 -20.40 -47.31
C LEU A 46 0.39 -20.60 -48.39
N VAL A 47 -0.82 -20.99 -47.99
CA VAL A 47 -1.95 -21.18 -48.90
C VAL A 47 -2.43 -19.84 -49.46
N ALA A 48 -2.48 -18.79 -48.65
CA ALA A 48 -2.84 -17.44 -49.09
C ALA A 48 -1.77 -16.80 -50.02
N LEU A 49 -0.49 -17.18 -49.88
CA LEU A 49 0.59 -16.61 -50.67
C LEU A 49 0.59 -17.08 -52.13
N GLN A 50 0.22 -18.34 -52.40
CA GLN A 50 0.16 -18.90 -53.75
C GLN A 50 -0.72 -18.09 -54.72
N PRO A 51 -2.02 -17.84 -54.45
CA PRO A 51 -2.85 -17.01 -55.32
C PRO A 51 -2.38 -15.55 -55.32
N SER A 52 -1.79 -15.06 -54.23
CA SER A 52 -1.23 -13.71 -54.18
C SER A 52 -0.09 -13.51 -55.19
N LEU A 53 0.80 -14.50 -55.35
CA LEU A 53 1.85 -14.48 -56.36
C LEU A 53 1.28 -14.61 -57.78
N LEU A 54 0.23 -15.40 -57.98
CA LEU A 54 -0.47 -15.50 -59.25
C LEU A 54 -1.11 -14.16 -59.65
N PHE A 55 -1.72 -13.46 -58.70
CA PHE A 55 -2.30 -12.12 -58.90
C PHE A 55 -1.26 -11.09 -59.31
N LEU A 56 -0.04 -11.21 -58.80
CA LEU A 56 1.09 -10.37 -59.21
C LEU A 56 1.62 -10.71 -60.60
N SER A 57 1.43 -11.92 -61.11
CA SER A 57 1.96 -12.29 -62.43
C SER A 57 1.41 -11.40 -63.55
N ARG A 58 2.20 -11.21 -64.61
CA ARG A 58 1.80 -10.37 -65.74
C ARG A 58 0.67 -11.04 -66.53
N ALA A 59 -0.33 -10.27 -66.98
CA ALA A 59 -1.34 -10.76 -67.91
C ALA A 59 -0.69 -11.15 -69.25
N GLY A 60 -0.63 -12.45 -69.58
CA GLY A 60 -0.02 -12.97 -70.81
C GLY A 60 -0.37 -14.45 -71.08
N THR A 61 -0.19 -14.89 -72.33
CA THR A 61 -0.46 -16.27 -72.77
C THR A 61 0.45 -17.28 -72.07
N ALA A 62 -0.09 -18.48 -71.80
CA ALA A 62 0.56 -19.60 -71.12
C ALA A 62 2.01 -19.79 -71.61
N GLY A 63 2.98 -19.62 -70.70
CA GLY A 63 4.42 -19.75 -70.96
C GLY A 63 5.29 -18.53 -70.62
N THR A 64 4.71 -17.35 -70.35
CA THR A 64 5.48 -16.11 -70.00
C THR A 64 5.05 -15.43 -68.69
N ALA A 65 4.26 -16.12 -67.85
CA ALA A 65 3.68 -15.59 -66.60
C ALA A 65 4.71 -15.49 -65.45
N GLY A 66 5.70 -14.61 -65.57
CA GLY A 66 6.68 -14.30 -64.52
C GLY A 66 6.42 -12.97 -63.81
N ILE A 67 6.87 -12.86 -62.56
CA ILE A 67 6.94 -11.59 -61.82
C ILE A 67 8.27 -10.92 -62.19
N GLY A 68 8.23 -9.93 -63.08
CA GLY A 68 9.43 -9.19 -63.48
C GLY A 68 9.86 -8.20 -62.41
N LEU A 69 11.09 -8.31 -61.90
CA LEU A 69 11.66 -7.39 -60.92
C LEU A 69 11.89 -6.01 -61.55
N ARG A 70 11.31 -4.96 -60.96
CA ARG A 70 11.46 -3.57 -61.43
C ARG A 70 11.79 -2.63 -60.27
N CYS A 71 12.49 -1.54 -60.59
CA CYS A 71 12.73 -0.45 -59.63
C CYS A 71 11.48 0.43 -59.43
N ASP A 72 10.60 0.50 -60.44
CA ASP A 72 9.31 1.19 -60.38
C ASP A 72 8.22 0.30 -61.00
N TYR A 73 7.14 0.10 -60.24
CA TYR A 73 5.98 -0.72 -60.62
C TYR A 73 4.79 0.11 -61.15
N ARG A 74 4.90 1.44 -61.30
CA ARG A 74 3.82 2.28 -61.84
C ARG A 74 3.35 1.86 -63.24
N GLU A 75 4.26 1.37 -64.07
CA GLU A 75 3.95 0.85 -65.42
C GLU A 75 3.73 -0.67 -65.45
N TYR A 76 3.73 -1.33 -64.29
CA TYR A 76 3.48 -2.76 -64.19
C TYR A 76 2.00 -3.07 -64.38
N GLN A 77 1.70 -4.16 -65.10
CA GLN A 77 0.33 -4.62 -65.32
C GLN A 77 0.17 -6.04 -64.76
N PRO A 78 -0.30 -6.16 -63.51
CA PRO A 78 -0.59 -7.43 -62.88
C PRO A 78 -1.84 -8.07 -63.50
N ARG A 79 -2.09 -9.35 -63.16
CA ARG A 79 -3.29 -10.10 -63.55
C ARG A 79 -4.57 -9.48 -62.99
N VAL A 80 -4.50 -8.91 -61.79
CA VAL A 80 -5.64 -8.27 -61.10
C VAL A 80 -5.33 -6.81 -60.78
N THR A 81 -6.33 -5.94 -60.87
CA THR A 81 -6.17 -4.50 -60.57
C THR A 81 -6.29 -4.19 -59.08
N SER A 82 -7.00 -5.03 -58.32
CA SER A 82 -7.21 -4.91 -56.88
C SER A 82 -7.52 -6.27 -56.26
N VAL A 83 -7.34 -6.39 -54.95
CA VAL A 83 -7.55 -7.62 -54.17
C VAL A 83 -8.52 -7.35 -53.02
N ILE A 84 -9.50 -8.23 -52.84
CA ILE A 84 -10.44 -8.19 -51.72
C ILE A 84 -10.09 -9.33 -50.75
N GLY A 85 -9.87 -9.01 -49.48
CA GLY A 85 -9.41 -9.95 -48.45
C GLY A 85 -7.88 -9.98 -48.28
N PRO A 86 -7.34 -10.98 -47.55
CA PRO A 86 -8.06 -12.00 -46.79
C PRO A 86 -8.73 -11.44 -45.52
N HIS A 87 -9.45 -12.30 -44.78
CA HIS A 87 -10.15 -11.91 -43.55
C HIS A 87 -9.22 -11.72 -42.34
N LYS A 88 -8.22 -12.60 -42.14
CA LYS A 88 -7.36 -12.59 -40.94
C LYS A 88 -6.24 -11.53 -41.02
N SER A 89 -5.94 -10.92 -39.87
CA SER A 89 -4.85 -9.95 -39.70
C SER A 89 -3.47 -10.52 -40.04
N ASP A 90 -3.13 -11.73 -39.58
CA ASP A 90 -1.83 -12.37 -39.84
C ASP A 90 -1.57 -12.53 -41.35
N LEU A 91 -2.60 -12.95 -42.08
CA LEU A 91 -2.53 -13.15 -43.52
C LEU A 91 -2.44 -11.81 -44.26
N CYS A 92 -3.12 -10.77 -43.75
CA CYS A 92 -3.06 -9.43 -44.30
C CYS A 92 -1.67 -8.82 -44.12
N LEU A 93 -0.96 -9.05 -43.01
CA LEU A 93 0.41 -8.54 -42.87
C LEU A 93 1.35 -9.04 -43.97
N LEU A 94 1.22 -10.32 -44.35
CA LEU A 94 2.00 -10.92 -45.43
C LEU A 94 1.57 -10.37 -46.79
N THR A 95 0.27 -10.42 -47.09
CA THR A 95 -0.27 -10.05 -48.40
C THR A 95 -0.19 -8.54 -48.66
N ALA A 96 -0.43 -7.70 -47.65
CA ALA A 96 -0.35 -6.24 -47.76
C ALA A 96 1.06 -5.76 -48.08
N LYS A 97 2.08 -6.39 -47.48
CA LYS A 97 3.48 -6.08 -47.80
C LYS A 97 3.81 -6.41 -49.26
N LEU A 98 3.31 -7.56 -49.72
CA LEU A 98 3.49 -8.03 -51.08
C LEU A 98 2.81 -7.07 -52.08
N PHE A 99 1.52 -6.79 -51.92
CA PHE A 99 0.77 -5.94 -52.84
C PHE A 99 1.19 -4.46 -52.80
N SER A 100 1.62 -3.96 -51.64
CA SER A 100 2.15 -2.60 -51.50
C SER A 100 3.42 -2.38 -52.30
N SER A 101 4.25 -3.42 -52.47
CA SER A 101 5.44 -3.33 -53.33
C SER A 101 5.09 -3.13 -54.81
N PHE A 102 3.88 -3.52 -55.23
CA PHE A 102 3.37 -3.40 -56.60
C PHE A 102 2.30 -2.31 -56.77
N LEU A 103 2.03 -1.54 -55.70
CA LEU A 103 1.00 -0.50 -55.66
C LEU A 103 -0.41 -1.05 -56.00
N ILE A 104 -0.69 -2.31 -55.64
CA ILE A 104 -2.00 -2.94 -55.87
C ILE A 104 -2.89 -2.70 -54.65
N PRO A 105 -4.03 -1.98 -54.78
CA PRO A 105 -4.95 -1.81 -53.66
C PRO A 105 -5.49 -3.14 -53.17
N GLN A 106 -5.27 -3.42 -51.89
CA GLN A 106 -5.85 -4.54 -51.18
C GLN A 106 -6.86 -4.02 -50.16
N VAL A 107 -8.09 -4.54 -50.18
CA VAL A 107 -9.15 -4.15 -49.23
C VAL A 107 -9.57 -5.36 -48.40
N SER A 108 -9.17 -5.42 -47.14
CA SER A 108 -9.66 -6.45 -46.22
C SER A 108 -11.05 -6.11 -45.69
N TYR A 109 -11.84 -7.14 -45.41
CA TYR A 109 -13.17 -7.04 -44.82
C TYR A 109 -13.22 -7.58 -43.38
N GLY A 110 -12.08 -7.91 -42.78
CA GLY A 110 -12.02 -8.45 -41.42
C GLY A 110 -10.71 -8.23 -40.66
N ALA A 111 -9.63 -7.81 -41.34
CA ALA A 111 -8.34 -7.59 -40.69
C ALA A 111 -8.32 -6.24 -39.95
N SER A 112 -8.44 -6.30 -38.63
CA SER A 112 -8.57 -5.13 -37.75
C SER A 112 -7.30 -4.76 -36.98
N SER A 113 -6.21 -5.54 -37.09
CA SER A 113 -4.94 -5.23 -36.38
C SER A 113 -4.45 -3.82 -36.69
N GLU A 114 -4.03 -3.09 -35.64
CA GLU A 114 -3.48 -1.74 -35.76
C GLU A 114 -2.14 -1.71 -36.52
N ALA A 115 -1.40 -2.82 -36.56
CA ALA A 115 -0.15 -2.91 -37.30
C ALA A 115 -0.33 -2.64 -38.80
N LEU A 116 -1.52 -2.93 -39.36
CA LEU A 116 -1.84 -2.69 -40.76
C LEU A 116 -2.10 -1.21 -41.07
N SER A 117 -2.27 -0.36 -40.06
CA SER A 117 -2.49 1.08 -40.21
C SER A 117 -1.20 1.86 -40.54
N HIS A 118 -0.03 1.21 -40.55
CA HIS A 118 1.25 1.84 -40.90
C HIS A 118 1.36 2.10 -42.40
N ALA A 119 0.88 3.27 -42.84
CA ALA A 119 0.85 3.67 -44.25
C ALA A 119 2.22 3.67 -44.96
N GLU A 120 3.33 3.80 -44.22
CA GLU A 120 4.69 3.68 -44.79
C GLU A 120 5.03 2.24 -45.20
N LEU A 121 4.56 1.25 -44.43
CA LEU A 121 4.81 -0.18 -44.69
C LEU A 121 3.73 -0.77 -45.61
N PHE A 122 2.49 -0.31 -45.49
CA PHE A 122 1.32 -0.83 -46.18
C PHE A 122 0.55 0.27 -46.95
N PRO A 123 1.20 1.05 -47.83
CA PRO A 123 0.58 2.20 -48.50
C PRO A 123 -0.61 1.85 -49.41
N SER A 124 -0.79 0.58 -49.77
CA SER A 124 -1.89 0.12 -50.62
C SER A 124 -2.94 -0.74 -49.89
N PHE A 125 -2.79 -0.90 -48.57
CA PHE A 125 -3.75 -1.64 -47.77
C PHE A 125 -4.88 -0.74 -47.29
N PHE A 126 -6.10 -1.24 -47.39
CA PHE A 126 -7.32 -0.66 -46.89
C PHE A 126 -8.15 -1.73 -46.19
N ARG A 127 -9.12 -1.29 -45.39
CA ARG A 127 -10.09 -2.18 -44.77
C ARG A 127 -11.46 -1.54 -44.58
N THR A 128 -12.48 -2.37 -44.58
CA THR A 128 -13.89 -1.96 -44.39
C THR A 128 -14.42 -2.28 -43.00
N VAL A 129 -13.49 -2.42 -42.06
CA VAL A 129 -13.73 -2.62 -40.64
C VAL A 129 -12.92 -1.57 -39.85
N PRO A 130 -13.34 -1.15 -38.65
CA PRO A 130 -12.56 -0.24 -37.83
C PRO A 130 -11.27 -0.90 -37.32
N SER A 131 -10.30 -0.08 -36.90
CA SER A 131 -9.10 -0.59 -36.21
C SER A 131 -9.43 -1.19 -34.85
N ASP A 132 -8.63 -2.16 -34.41
CA ASP A 132 -8.60 -2.66 -33.03
C ASP A 132 -8.30 -1.54 -32.03
N ARG A 133 -7.62 -0.46 -32.45
CA ARG A 133 -7.44 0.74 -31.63
C ARG A 133 -8.79 1.31 -31.16
N ASN A 134 -9.78 1.40 -32.05
CA ASN A 134 -11.11 1.91 -31.73
C ASN A 134 -11.88 0.95 -30.82
N LEU A 135 -11.71 -0.36 -31.03
CA LEU A 135 -12.29 -1.41 -30.18
C LEU A 135 -11.75 -1.32 -28.75
N VAL A 136 -10.42 -1.24 -28.61
CA VAL A 136 -9.75 -1.19 -27.31
C VAL A 136 -10.09 0.09 -26.56
N GLU A 137 -10.17 1.23 -27.25
CA GLU A 137 -10.63 2.49 -26.66
C GLU A 137 -12.07 2.35 -26.09
N ALA A 138 -12.98 1.73 -26.85
CA ALA A 138 -14.33 1.45 -26.36
C ALA A 138 -14.33 0.52 -25.13
N VAL A 139 -13.45 -0.49 -25.10
CA VAL A 139 -13.27 -1.38 -23.94
C VAL A 139 -12.73 -0.62 -22.73
N VAL A 140 -11.73 0.24 -22.88
CA VAL A 140 -11.20 1.06 -21.78
C VAL A 140 -12.27 1.99 -21.22
N LEU A 141 -13.02 2.67 -22.08
CA LEU A 141 -14.15 3.51 -21.65
C LEU A 141 -15.23 2.71 -20.92
N LEU A 142 -15.48 1.45 -21.33
CA LEU A 142 -16.41 0.56 -20.63
C LEU A 142 -15.92 0.23 -19.22
N LEU A 143 -14.64 -0.12 -19.07
CA LEU A 143 -14.01 -0.41 -17.78
C LEU A 143 -14.10 0.79 -16.84
N LEU A 144 -13.76 1.99 -17.34
CA LEU A 144 -13.85 3.25 -16.58
C LEU A 144 -15.28 3.57 -16.15
N HIS A 145 -16.25 3.37 -17.03
CA HIS A 145 -17.66 3.66 -16.75
C HIS A 145 -18.26 2.82 -15.61
N PHE A 146 -17.75 1.60 -15.41
CA PHE A 146 -18.14 0.71 -14.31
C PHE A 146 -17.16 0.77 -13.12
N GLY A 147 -16.10 1.56 -13.18
CA GLY A 147 -15.08 1.65 -12.13
C GLY A 147 -14.26 0.36 -11.97
N TRP A 148 -14.20 -0.48 -13.00
CA TRP A 148 -13.45 -1.73 -12.97
C TRP A 148 -11.97 -1.45 -13.21
N ASN A 149 -11.18 -1.53 -12.14
CA ASN A 149 -9.74 -1.27 -12.18
C ASN A 149 -8.87 -2.50 -11.88
N TRP A 150 -9.47 -3.68 -11.68
CA TRP A 150 -8.75 -4.94 -11.48
C TRP A 150 -9.28 -5.99 -12.45
N ILE A 151 -8.56 -6.23 -13.55
CA ILE A 151 -9.03 -7.08 -14.64
C ILE A 151 -7.99 -8.16 -14.99
N ALA A 152 -8.43 -9.24 -15.64
CA ALA A 152 -7.54 -10.09 -16.43
C ALA A 152 -7.76 -9.82 -17.92
N THR A 153 -6.70 -9.94 -18.70
CA THR A 153 -6.78 -9.90 -20.16
C THR A 153 -6.22 -11.21 -20.73
N VAL A 154 -6.95 -11.77 -21.68
CA VAL A 154 -6.58 -13.01 -22.36
C VAL A 154 -6.72 -12.80 -23.86
N ALA A 155 -5.73 -13.25 -24.62
CA ALA A 155 -5.73 -13.12 -26.07
C ALA A 155 -5.30 -14.40 -26.78
N SER A 156 -5.76 -14.62 -28.01
CA SER A 156 -5.20 -15.65 -28.88
C SER A 156 -3.76 -15.32 -29.27
N ASP A 157 -2.94 -16.36 -29.43
CA ASP A 157 -1.55 -16.27 -29.87
C ASP A 157 -1.45 -16.04 -31.40
N ASP A 158 -2.12 -14.99 -31.87
CA ASP A 158 -2.11 -14.49 -33.24
C ASP A 158 -2.00 -12.96 -33.25
N GLU A 159 -1.77 -12.36 -34.43
CA GLU A 159 -1.59 -10.92 -34.61
C GLU A 159 -2.79 -10.12 -34.11
N TYR A 160 -4.00 -10.64 -34.31
CA TYR A 160 -5.22 -10.01 -33.83
C TYR A 160 -5.27 -9.95 -32.30
N GLY A 161 -5.15 -11.11 -31.64
CA GLY A 161 -5.22 -11.19 -30.18
C GLY A 161 -4.10 -10.41 -29.49
N ARG A 162 -2.84 -10.67 -29.90
CA ARG A 162 -1.66 -10.00 -29.35
C ARG A 162 -1.70 -8.49 -29.57
N GLY A 163 -2.07 -8.04 -30.76
CA GLY A 163 -2.16 -6.62 -31.11
C GLY A 163 -3.18 -5.88 -30.25
N ALA A 164 -4.40 -6.41 -30.14
CA ALA A 164 -5.46 -5.82 -29.32
C ALA A 164 -5.11 -5.84 -27.82
N GLN A 165 -4.49 -6.91 -27.32
CA GLN A 165 -4.03 -6.98 -25.93
C GLN A 165 -2.92 -5.98 -25.62
N ALA A 166 -1.94 -5.82 -26.52
CA ALA A 166 -0.86 -4.84 -26.38
C ALA A 166 -1.41 -3.40 -26.32
N LEU A 167 -2.39 -3.08 -27.17
CA LEU A 167 -3.10 -1.80 -27.12
C LEU A 167 -3.80 -1.59 -25.78
N LEU A 168 -4.48 -2.63 -25.26
CA LEU A 168 -5.16 -2.55 -23.96
C LEU A 168 -4.16 -2.31 -22.82
N LEU A 169 -3.03 -3.01 -22.81
CA LEU A 169 -1.98 -2.83 -21.80
C LEU A 169 -1.45 -1.39 -21.82
N SER A 170 -1.21 -0.84 -23.01
CA SER A 170 -0.76 0.53 -23.19
C SER A 170 -1.78 1.55 -22.68
N MET A 171 -3.05 1.44 -23.09
CA MET A 171 -4.11 2.40 -22.71
C MET A 171 -4.56 2.25 -21.25
N ALA A 172 -4.58 1.02 -20.70
CA ALA A 172 -4.94 0.80 -19.30
C ALA A 172 -3.95 1.47 -18.34
N SER A 173 -2.67 1.56 -18.72
CA SER A 173 -1.61 2.16 -17.91
C SER A 173 -1.81 3.66 -17.65
N THR A 174 -2.47 4.37 -18.57
CA THR A 174 -2.74 5.81 -18.45
C THR A 174 -3.96 6.11 -17.59
N ASP A 175 -4.90 5.17 -17.47
CA ASP A 175 -6.24 5.41 -16.90
C ASP A 175 -6.49 4.72 -15.55
N ASN A 176 -5.43 4.41 -14.79
CA ASN A 176 -5.48 3.75 -13.48
C ASN A 176 -6.19 2.37 -13.48
N ILE A 177 -6.16 1.64 -14.60
CA ILE A 177 -6.67 0.28 -14.69
C ILE A 177 -5.52 -0.71 -14.48
N CYS A 178 -5.62 -1.55 -13.45
CA CYS A 178 -4.65 -2.61 -13.17
C CYS A 178 -5.02 -3.92 -13.84
N ILE A 179 -4.03 -4.49 -14.53
CA ILE A 179 -4.13 -5.82 -15.13
C ILE A 179 -3.49 -6.82 -14.17
N ALA A 180 -4.33 -7.65 -13.57
CA ALA A 180 -3.94 -8.68 -12.60
C ALA A 180 -3.20 -9.85 -13.24
N PHE A 181 -3.60 -10.18 -14.46
CA PHE A 181 -3.09 -11.27 -15.24
C PHE A 181 -3.24 -10.95 -16.72
N GLU A 182 -2.18 -11.23 -17.46
CA GLU A 182 -2.10 -11.19 -18.90
C GLU A 182 -1.75 -12.61 -19.36
N GLY A 183 -2.56 -13.16 -20.27
CA GLY A 183 -2.36 -14.51 -20.77
C GLY A 183 -2.57 -14.61 -22.27
N LEU A 184 -1.82 -15.51 -22.89
CA LEU A 184 -2.03 -15.94 -24.27
C LEU A 184 -2.59 -17.36 -24.29
N ILE A 185 -3.52 -17.60 -25.20
CA ILE A 185 -4.11 -18.92 -25.45
C ILE A 185 -3.81 -19.41 -26.87
N PRO A 186 -3.75 -20.73 -27.10
CA PRO A 186 -3.48 -21.31 -28.41
C PRO A 186 -4.49 -20.85 -29.47
N THR A 187 -4.03 -20.71 -30.72
CA THR A 187 -4.91 -20.36 -31.86
C THR A 187 -5.76 -21.54 -32.32
N SER A 188 -5.28 -22.76 -32.06
CA SER A 188 -5.98 -24.00 -32.34
C SER A 188 -5.91 -24.97 -31.15
N PRO A 189 -7.02 -25.63 -30.79
CA PRO A 189 -7.03 -26.66 -29.75
C PRO A 189 -6.22 -27.92 -30.15
N ALA A 190 -5.83 -28.05 -31.42
CA ALA A 190 -5.00 -29.15 -31.91
C ALA A 190 -3.49 -28.92 -31.67
N GLU A 191 -3.08 -27.73 -31.24
CA GLU A 191 -1.67 -27.43 -30.99
C GLU A 191 -1.10 -28.27 -29.84
N PRO A 192 0.17 -28.70 -29.92
CA PRO A 192 0.84 -29.42 -28.83
C PRO A 192 0.84 -28.60 -27.54
N GLY A 193 0.35 -29.17 -26.44
CA GLY A 193 0.31 -28.49 -25.14
C GLY A 193 -0.83 -27.48 -24.96
N ALA A 194 -1.70 -27.29 -25.97
CA ALA A 194 -2.81 -26.34 -25.93
C ALA A 194 -3.69 -26.47 -24.68
N ARG A 195 -4.02 -27.71 -24.32
CA ARG A 195 -4.81 -28.03 -23.12
C ARG A 195 -4.12 -27.53 -21.84
N GLN A 196 -2.83 -27.81 -21.68
CA GLN A 196 -2.06 -27.42 -20.49
C GLN A 196 -2.02 -25.88 -20.36
N GLN A 197 -1.84 -25.18 -21.48
CA GLN A 197 -1.81 -23.73 -21.52
C GLN A 197 -3.15 -23.11 -21.11
N LEU A 198 -4.27 -23.64 -21.63
CA LEU A 198 -5.62 -23.23 -21.23
C LEU A 198 -5.87 -23.45 -19.74
N GLU A 199 -5.55 -24.65 -19.22
CA GLU A 199 -5.73 -24.98 -17.80
C GLU A 199 -4.89 -24.09 -16.88
N ASN A 200 -3.63 -23.79 -17.27
CA ASN A 200 -2.76 -22.88 -16.52
C ASN A 200 -3.30 -21.45 -16.52
N THR A 201 -3.76 -20.96 -17.68
CA THR A 201 -4.39 -19.64 -17.83
C THR A 201 -5.58 -19.51 -16.89
N ILE A 202 -6.47 -20.52 -16.84
CA ILE A 202 -7.65 -20.50 -15.96
C ILE A 202 -7.27 -20.54 -14.48
N LYS A 203 -6.25 -21.34 -14.10
CA LYS A 203 -5.75 -21.37 -12.71
C LYS A 203 -5.21 -20.00 -12.28
N LEU A 204 -4.49 -19.31 -13.15
CA LEU A 204 -3.95 -17.97 -12.90
C LEU A 204 -5.06 -16.92 -12.82
N ILE A 205 -6.06 -16.96 -13.72
CA ILE A 205 -7.25 -16.09 -13.62
C ILE A 205 -7.96 -16.31 -12.27
N ASN A 206 -8.13 -17.56 -11.84
CA ASN A 206 -8.79 -17.85 -10.56
C ASN A 206 -8.00 -17.33 -9.35
N SER A 207 -6.66 -17.44 -9.37
CA SER A 207 -5.80 -17.01 -8.25
C SER A 207 -5.81 -15.50 -8.04
N THR A 208 -5.99 -14.71 -9.11
CA THR A 208 -6.07 -13.24 -9.03
C THR A 208 -7.38 -12.70 -8.45
N LYS A 209 -8.43 -13.53 -8.35
CA LYS A 209 -9.77 -13.15 -7.88
C LYS A 209 -10.41 -11.99 -8.66
N VAL A 210 -10.00 -11.75 -9.90
CA VAL A 210 -10.65 -10.78 -10.78
C VAL A 210 -12.09 -11.18 -11.07
N ASN A 211 -12.98 -10.20 -11.22
CA ASN A 211 -14.35 -10.44 -11.66
C ASN A 211 -14.56 -10.16 -13.15
N VAL A 212 -13.64 -9.41 -13.78
CA VAL A 212 -13.72 -8.99 -15.18
C VAL A 212 -12.57 -9.58 -15.98
N VAL A 213 -12.89 -10.21 -17.11
CA VAL A 213 -11.93 -10.80 -18.06
C VAL A 213 -12.19 -10.21 -19.45
N VAL A 214 -11.19 -9.55 -20.02
CA VAL A 214 -11.22 -9.07 -21.42
C VAL A 214 -10.63 -10.16 -22.31
N LEU A 215 -11.35 -10.55 -23.37
CA LEU A 215 -10.99 -11.65 -24.26
C LEU A 215 -10.90 -11.19 -25.72
N PHE A 216 -9.67 -11.10 -26.23
CA PHE A 216 -9.35 -10.82 -27.63
C PHE A 216 -8.96 -12.10 -28.35
N ALA A 217 -9.95 -12.80 -28.92
CA ALA A 217 -9.70 -14.04 -29.63
C ALA A 217 -10.73 -14.28 -30.73
N HIS A 218 -10.38 -15.12 -31.71
CA HIS A 218 -11.35 -15.66 -32.64
C HIS A 218 -12.25 -16.73 -31.98
N SER A 219 -13.33 -17.09 -32.66
CA SER A 219 -14.39 -17.97 -32.16
C SER A 219 -13.90 -19.30 -31.56
N LEU A 220 -12.95 -20.00 -32.21
CA LEU A 220 -12.47 -21.31 -31.75
C LEU A 220 -11.62 -21.24 -30.46
N PRO A 221 -10.56 -20.41 -30.36
CA PRO A 221 -9.85 -20.21 -29.10
C PRO A 221 -10.75 -19.70 -27.97
N ALA A 222 -11.68 -18.78 -28.27
CA ALA A 222 -12.62 -18.26 -27.28
C ALA A 222 -13.51 -19.39 -26.73
N GLN A 223 -14.10 -20.20 -27.61
CA GLN A 223 -14.89 -21.38 -27.22
C GLN A 223 -14.06 -22.33 -26.34
N ALA A 224 -12.81 -22.62 -26.74
CA ALA A 224 -11.93 -23.51 -25.99
C ALA A 224 -11.67 -22.99 -24.56
N LEU A 225 -11.41 -21.69 -24.40
CA LEU A 225 -11.22 -21.07 -23.08
C LEU A 225 -12.49 -21.10 -22.23
N LEU A 226 -13.65 -20.73 -22.80
CA LEU A 226 -14.93 -20.71 -22.09
C LEU A 226 -15.34 -22.12 -21.65
N GLN A 227 -15.19 -23.11 -22.53
CA GLN A 227 -15.48 -24.51 -22.23
C GLN A 227 -14.58 -25.06 -21.12
N HIS A 228 -13.27 -24.80 -21.17
CA HIS A 228 -12.36 -25.23 -20.10
C HIS A 228 -12.63 -24.49 -18.79
N SER A 229 -13.02 -23.22 -18.85
CA SER A 229 -13.39 -22.43 -17.66
C SER A 229 -14.57 -23.07 -16.92
N LEU A 230 -15.59 -23.52 -17.66
CA LEU A 230 -16.74 -24.25 -17.10
C LEU A 230 -16.32 -25.61 -16.51
N ARG A 231 -15.55 -26.41 -17.27
CA ARG A 231 -15.06 -27.72 -16.82
C ARG A 231 -14.23 -27.65 -15.54
N MET A 232 -13.44 -26.59 -15.38
CA MET A 232 -12.59 -26.36 -14.21
C MET A 232 -13.32 -25.67 -13.05
N GLY A 233 -14.60 -25.33 -13.22
CA GLY A 233 -15.38 -24.65 -12.19
C GLY A 233 -14.91 -23.23 -11.90
N LEU A 234 -14.41 -22.51 -12.93
CA LEU A 234 -14.15 -21.07 -12.79
C LEU A 234 -15.45 -20.36 -12.45
N GLY A 235 -15.50 -19.69 -11.29
CA GLY A 235 -16.70 -18.96 -10.87
C GLY A 235 -17.15 -17.92 -11.90
N LYS A 236 -18.44 -17.57 -11.90
CA LYS A 236 -19.06 -16.64 -12.85
C LYS A 236 -18.26 -15.33 -12.96
N LYS A 237 -17.87 -14.96 -14.18
CA LYS A 237 -17.13 -13.71 -14.48
C LYS A 237 -17.95 -12.77 -15.35
N VAL A 238 -17.48 -11.54 -15.51
CA VAL A 238 -17.86 -10.65 -16.60
C VAL A 238 -16.84 -10.83 -17.71
N TRP A 239 -17.27 -11.35 -18.85
CA TRP A 239 -16.46 -11.50 -20.06
C TRP A 239 -16.72 -10.32 -20.98
N ILE A 240 -15.65 -9.61 -21.35
CA ILE A 240 -15.71 -8.53 -22.35
C ILE A 240 -15.11 -9.09 -23.63
N GLY A 241 -15.98 -9.30 -24.63
CA GLY A 241 -15.63 -9.87 -25.93
C GLY A 241 -15.56 -8.85 -27.04
N SER A 242 -15.04 -9.31 -28.16
CA SER A 242 -15.04 -8.63 -29.46
C SER A 242 -15.99 -9.34 -30.42
N GLU A 243 -16.34 -8.66 -31.50
CA GLU A 243 -17.12 -9.19 -32.62
C GLU A 243 -16.69 -10.60 -33.05
N ALA A 244 -15.38 -10.87 -33.07
CA ALA A 244 -14.77 -12.11 -33.54
C ALA A 244 -15.29 -13.40 -32.88
N TRP A 245 -15.96 -13.30 -31.72
CA TRP A 245 -16.59 -14.44 -31.06
C TRP A 245 -17.94 -14.13 -30.39
N LEU A 246 -18.27 -12.85 -30.15
CA LEU A 246 -19.44 -12.47 -29.36
C LEU A 246 -20.78 -12.87 -30.01
N LEU A 247 -20.86 -12.88 -31.34
CA LEU A 247 -22.06 -13.29 -32.10
C LEU A 247 -21.92 -14.71 -32.67
N SER A 248 -20.87 -15.45 -32.29
CA SER A 248 -20.55 -16.74 -32.88
C SER A 248 -21.35 -17.87 -32.27
N ASP A 249 -22.01 -18.66 -33.12
CA ASP A 249 -22.70 -19.90 -32.72
C ASP A 249 -21.73 -20.95 -32.15
N VAL A 250 -20.46 -20.88 -32.54
CA VAL A 250 -19.41 -21.74 -31.97
C VAL A 250 -19.24 -21.46 -30.49
N ALA A 251 -19.24 -20.20 -30.06
CA ALA A 251 -19.11 -19.87 -28.64
C ALA A 251 -20.36 -20.30 -27.84
N THR A 252 -21.55 -20.02 -28.38
CA THR A 252 -22.84 -20.25 -27.70
C THR A 252 -23.28 -21.72 -27.69
N SER A 253 -22.77 -22.54 -28.61
CA SER A 253 -22.97 -24.00 -28.62
C SER A 253 -22.21 -24.75 -27.50
N THR A 254 -21.42 -24.04 -26.69
CA THR A 254 -20.73 -24.65 -25.54
C THR A 254 -21.75 -25.17 -24.52
N PRO A 255 -21.65 -26.43 -24.05
CA PRO A 255 -22.54 -26.95 -23.02
C PRO A 255 -22.50 -26.10 -21.75
N ASP A 256 -23.66 -25.81 -21.17
CA ASP A 256 -23.83 -25.00 -19.95
C ASP A 256 -23.23 -23.59 -20.01
N ILE A 257 -23.09 -23.01 -21.20
CA ILE A 257 -22.48 -21.68 -21.41
C ILE A 257 -23.13 -20.55 -20.59
N GLN A 258 -24.42 -20.65 -20.26
CA GLN A 258 -25.14 -19.73 -19.37
C GLN A 258 -24.52 -19.62 -17.95
N SER A 259 -23.72 -20.62 -17.55
CA SER A 259 -23.03 -20.65 -16.26
C SER A 259 -21.72 -19.89 -16.25
N VAL A 260 -21.23 -19.41 -17.40
CA VAL A 260 -19.93 -18.72 -17.51
C VAL A 260 -19.94 -17.32 -16.89
N GLY A 261 -21.14 -16.76 -16.72
CA GLY A 261 -21.40 -15.46 -16.10
C GLY A 261 -22.00 -14.46 -17.08
N THR A 262 -21.61 -13.19 -16.94
CA THR A 262 -22.12 -12.08 -17.75
C THR A 262 -21.23 -11.92 -18.98
N VAL A 263 -21.80 -11.86 -20.18
CA VAL A 263 -21.02 -11.60 -21.41
C VAL A 263 -21.47 -10.28 -22.01
N LEU A 264 -20.52 -9.36 -22.14
CA LEU A 264 -20.64 -8.07 -22.79
C LEU A 264 -19.62 -8.00 -23.92
N GLY A 265 -19.86 -7.22 -24.95
CA GLY A 265 -18.84 -7.01 -25.96
C GLY A 265 -19.24 -6.04 -27.05
N PHE A 266 -18.27 -5.67 -27.86
CA PHE A 266 -18.46 -4.71 -28.94
C PHE A 266 -18.54 -5.44 -30.27
N VAL A 267 -19.56 -5.12 -31.06
CA VAL A 267 -19.73 -5.58 -32.44
C VAL A 267 -19.74 -4.37 -33.34
N MET A 268 -19.16 -4.47 -34.53
CA MET A 268 -19.16 -3.35 -35.48
C MET A 268 -20.59 -2.90 -35.78
N SER A 269 -20.79 -1.60 -35.97
CA SER A 269 -22.09 -1.07 -36.38
C SER A 269 -22.33 -1.36 -37.86
N THR A 270 -22.72 -2.59 -38.15
CA THR A 270 -23.11 -3.05 -39.49
C THR A 270 -24.63 -3.17 -39.61
N GLY A 271 -25.12 -3.10 -40.84
CA GLY A 271 -26.51 -3.26 -41.25
C GLY A 271 -26.70 -4.48 -42.15
N THR A 272 -27.96 -4.80 -42.43
CA THR A 272 -28.33 -5.87 -43.37
C THR A 272 -28.07 -5.44 -44.81
N VAL A 273 -27.62 -6.35 -45.66
CA VAL A 273 -27.47 -6.11 -47.10
C VAL A 273 -28.80 -6.42 -47.79
N PRO A 274 -29.54 -5.41 -48.30
CA PRO A 274 -30.83 -5.64 -48.95
C PRO A 274 -30.69 -6.53 -50.18
N GLY A 275 -31.61 -7.47 -50.39
CA GLY A 275 -31.63 -8.37 -51.55
C GLY A 275 -30.65 -9.54 -51.49
N PHE A 276 -29.72 -9.57 -50.53
CA PHE A 276 -28.71 -10.63 -50.44
C PHE A 276 -29.32 -11.99 -50.06
N GLN A 277 -30.31 -12.00 -49.16
CA GLN A 277 -30.94 -13.25 -48.73
C GLN A 277 -31.75 -13.88 -49.88
N GLU A 278 -32.48 -13.06 -50.62
CA GLU A 278 -33.22 -13.47 -51.82
C GLU A 278 -32.27 -13.99 -52.89
N TYR A 279 -31.16 -13.28 -53.11
CA TYR A 279 -30.11 -13.69 -54.05
C TYR A 279 -29.54 -15.08 -53.72
N VAL A 280 -29.19 -15.34 -52.47
CA VAL A 280 -28.68 -16.65 -52.07
C VAL A 280 -29.76 -17.73 -52.23
N ALA A 281 -31.02 -17.45 -51.88
CA ALA A 281 -32.11 -18.39 -52.07
C ALA A 281 -32.30 -18.78 -53.55
N GLU A 282 -32.29 -17.79 -54.44
CA GLU A 282 -32.40 -18.00 -55.89
C GLU A 282 -31.21 -18.79 -56.44
N LEU A 283 -29.99 -18.49 -55.99
CA LEU A 283 -28.79 -19.22 -56.41
C LEU A 283 -28.85 -20.70 -55.99
N PHE A 284 -29.23 -21.01 -54.75
CA PHE A 284 -29.38 -22.39 -54.30
C PHE A 284 -30.50 -23.11 -55.06
N SER A 285 -31.61 -22.44 -55.39
CA SER A 285 -32.65 -23.01 -56.23
C SER A 285 -32.15 -23.32 -57.65
N SER A 286 -31.28 -22.47 -58.20
CA SER A 286 -30.69 -22.67 -59.53
C SER A 286 -29.69 -23.83 -59.54
N VAL A 287 -28.89 -24.00 -58.47
CA VAL A 287 -27.95 -25.13 -58.32
C VAL A 287 -28.67 -26.47 -58.27
N THR A 288 -29.91 -26.52 -57.77
CA THR A 288 -30.72 -27.75 -57.81
C THR A 288 -31.23 -28.12 -59.21
N GLN A 289 -31.13 -27.21 -60.19
CA GLN A 289 -31.45 -27.52 -61.58
C GLN A 289 -30.28 -28.26 -62.24
N GLU A 290 -30.59 -29.39 -62.86
CA GLU A 290 -29.59 -30.32 -63.41
C GLU A 290 -28.74 -29.67 -64.52
N GLU A 291 -29.34 -28.78 -65.32
CA GLU A 291 -28.70 -28.07 -66.43
C GLU A 291 -27.60 -27.10 -65.96
N PHE A 292 -27.87 -26.31 -64.92
CA PHE A 292 -26.88 -25.42 -64.30
C PHE A 292 -25.70 -26.20 -63.70
N CYS A 293 -25.99 -27.28 -62.98
CA CYS A 293 -24.98 -28.16 -62.41
C CYS A 293 -24.12 -28.85 -63.49
N GLN A 294 -24.72 -29.31 -64.59
CA GLN A 294 -23.99 -29.91 -65.71
C GLN A 294 -23.04 -28.90 -66.37
N GLN A 295 -23.51 -27.68 -66.63
CA GLN A 295 -22.70 -26.61 -67.21
C GLN A 295 -21.52 -26.23 -66.30
N SER A 296 -21.75 -26.13 -64.98
CA SER A 296 -20.68 -25.89 -64.00
C SER A 296 -19.65 -27.02 -63.99
N ARG A 297 -20.07 -28.29 -64.01
CA ARG A 297 -19.14 -29.45 -64.02
C ARG A 297 -18.33 -29.52 -65.31
N GLN A 298 -18.93 -29.20 -66.45
CA GLN A 298 -18.22 -29.10 -67.73
C GLN A 298 -17.17 -27.99 -67.69
N LEU A 299 -17.49 -26.82 -67.12
CA LEU A 299 -16.54 -25.72 -66.95
C LEU A 299 -15.39 -26.08 -65.98
N SER A 300 -15.69 -26.82 -64.90
CA SER A 300 -14.66 -27.31 -63.96
C SER A 300 -13.72 -28.34 -64.60
N SER A 301 -14.19 -29.12 -65.57
CA SER A 301 -13.37 -30.12 -66.29
C SER A 301 -12.42 -29.50 -67.33
N LEU A 302 -12.60 -28.22 -67.68
CA LEU A 302 -11.75 -27.47 -68.61
C LEU A 302 -10.58 -26.74 -67.92
N GLY A 303 -10.55 -26.69 -66.58
CA GLY A 303 -9.45 -26.13 -65.80
C GLY A 303 -8.40 -27.17 -65.45
N ASP A 304 -7.10 -26.80 -65.54
CA ASP A 304 -6.00 -27.69 -65.14
C ASP A 304 -6.20 -28.20 -63.71
N ALA A 305 -6.14 -29.52 -63.54
CA ALA A 305 -6.26 -30.19 -62.24
C ALA A 305 -5.18 -29.74 -61.23
N GLU A 306 -4.08 -29.14 -61.69
CA GLU A 306 -3.05 -28.52 -60.85
C GLU A 306 -3.53 -27.23 -60.14
N VAL A 307 -4.55 -26.54 -60.66
CA VAL A 307 -5.01 -25.24 -60.13
C VAL A 307 -6.19 -25.37 -59.17
N LEU A 308 -7.07 -26.36 -59.38
CA LEU A 308 -8.32 -26.54 -58.62
C LEU A 308 -8.22 -27.49 -57.41
N GLY A 309 -7.10 -28.21 -57.26
CA GLY A 309 -6.89 -29.14 -56.15
C GLY A 309 -7.89 -30.32 -56.14
N THR A 310 -7.87 -31.12 -55.07
CA THR A 310 -8.81 -32.24 -54.91
C THR A 310 -10.18 -31.74 -54.45
N GLN A 311 -11.23 -32.08 -55.19
CA GLN A 311 -12.59 -31.66 -54.88
C GLN A 311 -13.07 -32.24 -53.54
N CYS A 312 -13.55 -31.38 -52.65
CA CYS A 312 -13.99 -31.77 -51.33
C CYS A 312 -15.38 -32.42 -51.37
N GLN A 313 -15.45 -33.74 -51.17
CA GLN A 313 -16.72 -34.47 -51.23
C GLN A 313 -17.75 -34.02 -50.18
N GLN A 314 -17.31 -33.52 -49.02
CA GLN A 314 -18.22 -33.01 -47.98
C GLN A 314 -18.95 -31.72 -48.40
N CYS A 315 -18.41 -30.97 -49.37
CA CYS A 315 -19.02 -29.74 -49.88
C CYS A 315 -19.99 -29.98 -51.04
N ALA A 316 -20.18 -31.22 -51.49
CA ALA A 316 -21.06 -31.54 -52.63
C ALA A 316 -22.56 -31.46 -52.30
N ASN A 317 -22.93 -31.54 -51.01
CA ASN A 317 -24.32 -31.66 -50.54
C ASN A 317 -24.77 -30.49 -49.65
N VAL A 318 -24.24 -29.28 -49.85
CA VAL A 318 -24.65 -28.10 -49.07
C VAL A 318 -26.04 -27.64 -49.50
N THR A 319 -26.94 -27.42 -48.53
CA THR A 319 -28.33 -26.98 -48.77
C THR A 319 -28.57 -25.54 -48.30
N LEU A 320 -29.65 -24.92 -48.77
CA LEU A 320 -30.06 -23.60 -48.29
C LEU A 320 -30.29 -23.59 -46.77
N GLY A 321 -30.81 -24.69 -46.20
CA GLY A 321 -31.05 -24.81 -44.76
C GLY A 321 -29.78 -24.72 -43.92
N ASP A 322 -28.63 -25.15 -44.47
CA ASP A 322 -27.34 -25.10 -43.78
C ASP A 322 -26.77 -23.68 -43.66
N VAL A 323 -27.15 -22.79 -44.59
CA VAL A 323 -26.67 -21.40 -44.65
C VAL A 323 -27.71 -20.38 -44.17
N TRP A 324 -29.01 -20.73 -44.21
CA TRP A 324 -30.12 -19.82 -43.95
C TRP A 324 -30.05 -19.07 -42.60
N PRO A 325 -29.73 -19.72 -41.46
CA PRO A 325 -29.65 -19.04 -40.18
C PRO A 325 -28.58 -17.92 -40.16
N MET A 326 -27.55 -18.07 -40.98
CA MET A 326 -26.41 -17.16 -41.05
C MET A 326 -26.61 -16.01 -42.04
N LEU A 327 -27.62 -16.09 -42.93
CA LEU A 327 -27.93 -15.01 -43.90
C LEU A 327 -28.46 -13.73 -43.24
N GLY A 328 -29.02 -13.84 -42.03
CA GLY A 328 -29.44 -12.69 -41.23
C GLY A 328 -28.29 -11.96 -40.51
N VAL A 329 -27.06 -12.49 -40.57
CA VAL A 329 -25.89 -11.94 -39.89
C VAL A 329 -25.28 -10.80 -40.71
N THR A 330 -24.94 -9.69 -40.04
CA THR A 330 -24.44 -8.46 -40.68
C THR A 330 -22.99 -8.54 -41.17
N ALA A 331 -22.36 -9.73 -41.14
CA ALA A 331 -20.96 -9.97 -41.49
C ALA A 331 -20.65 -9.86 -43.00
N VAL A 332 -21.67 -9.83 -43.87
CA VAL A 332 -21.49 -9.70 -45.33
C VAL A 332 -21.32 -8.24 -45.76
N GLN A 333 -21.82 -7.28 -44.98
CA GLN A 333 -21.76 -5.86 -45.36
C GLN A 333 -20.33 -5.36 -45.59
N PRO A 334 -19.32 -5.64 -44.73
CA PRO A 334 -17.94 -5.22 -44.99
C PRO A 334 -17.40 -5.72 -46.34
N VAL A 335 -17.74 -6.96 -46.72
CA VAL A 335 -17.35 -7.52 -48.03
C VAL A 335 -17.96 -6.72 -49.19
N VAL A 336 -19.26 -6.44 -49.11
CA VAL A 336 -19.97 -5.64 -50.13
C VAL A 336 -19.37 -4.23 -50.21
N VAL A 337 -19.16 -3.59 -49.06
CA VAL A 337 -18.52 -2.26 -48.98
C VAL A 337 -17.13 -2.28 -49.61
N ALA A 338 -16.35 -3.35 -49.41
CA ALA A 338 -15.01 -3.48 -49.99
C ALA A 338 -15.06 -3.53 -51.52
N VAL A 339 -15.97 -4.33 -52.10
CA VAL A 339 -16.16 -4.40 -53.55
C VAL A 339 -16.61 -3.05 -54.12
N TYR A 340 -17.58 -2.40 -53.48
CA TYR A 340 -18.07 -1.09 -53.93
C TYR A 340 -17.00 0.00 -53.83
N SER A 341 -16.13 -0.04 -52.81
CA SER A 341 -15.02 0.91 -52.69
C SER A 341 -14.10 0.87 -53.92
N VAL A 342 -13.75 -0.34 -54.36
CA VAL A 342 -12.95 -0.57 -55.57
C VAL A 342 -13.70 -0.13 -56.83
N ALA A 343 -14.99 -0.46 -56.93
CA ALA A 343 -15.80 -0.10 -58.10
C ALA A 343 -15.98 1.41 -58.26
N HIS A 344 -16.19 2.16 -57.18
CA HIS A 344 -16.27 3.62 -57.19
C HIS A 344 -14.94 4.25 -57.55
N ALA A 345 -13.82 3.75 -56.99
CA ALA A 345 -12.49 4.21 -57.37
C ALA A 345 -12.19 3.92 -58.85
N LEU A 346 -12.59 2.75 -59.36
CA LEU A 346 -12.44 2.39 -60.78
C LEU A 346 -13.28 3.28 -61.69
N HIS A 347 -14.52 3.57 -61.30
CA HIS A 347 -15.42 4.44 -62.07
C HIS A 347 -14.82 5.83 -62.26
N ARG A 348 -14.19 6.37 -61.22
CA ARG A 348 -13.48 7.65 -61.28
C ARG A 348 -12.17 7.54 -62.08
N ALA A 349 -11.40 6.49 -61.88
CA ALA A 349 -10.15 6.26 -62.59
C ALA A 349 -10.33 6.10 -64.11
N LEU A 350 -11.45 5.50 -64.54
CA LEU A 350 -11.81 5.39 -65.96
C LEU A 350 -12.36 6.69 -66.54
N GLY A 351 -12.75 7.67 -65.71
CA GLY A 351 -13.46 8.87 -66.17
C GLY A 351 -14.86 8.55 -66.70
N CYS A 352 -15.54 7.58 -66.08
CA CYS A 352 -16.88 7.18 -66.47
C CYS A 352 -17.90 8.34 -66.38
N THR A 353 -18.89 8.30 -67.26
CA THR A 353 -20.04 9.21 -67.24
C THR A 353 -21.34 8.42 -67.29
N SER A 354 -22.49 9.08 -67.13
CA SER A 354 -23.81 8.46 -67.28
C SER A 354 -24.05 7.84 -68.67
N LYS A 355 -23.25 8.19 -69.68
CA LYS A 355 -23.33 7.64 -71.03
C LYS A 355 -22.50 6.37 -71.23
N GLY A 356 -21.59 6.04 -70.32
CA GLY A 356 -20.67 4.91 -70.45
C GLY A 356 -19.28 5.18 -69.87
N CYS A 357 -18.53 4.09 -69.74
CA CYS A 357 -17.13 4.09 -69.30
C CYS A 357 -16.16 3.81 -70.45
N PRO A 358 -15.02 4.51 -70.52
CA PRO A 358 -13.91 4.13 -71.38
C PRO A 358 -13.39 2.72 -71.04
N LYS A 359 -12.96 1.97 -72.05
CA LYS A 359 -12.34 0.63 -71.89
C LYS A 359 -10.81 0.69 -71.95
N THR A 360 -10.22 1.68 -71.31
CA THR A 360 -8.76 1.86 -71.25
C THR A 360 -8.14 1.02 -70.14
N PRO A 361 -6.95 0.44 -70.34
CA PRO A 361 -6.27 -0.29 -69.28
C PRO A 361 -5.92 0.65 -68.12
N ILE A 362 -6.26 0.25 -66.89
CA ILE A 362 -5.91 1.00 -65.68
C ILE A 362 -4.70 0.37 -65.00
N ARG A 363 -3.80 1.22 -64.51
CA ARG A 363 -2.70 0.83 -63.63
C ARG A 363 -3.16 0.83 -62.18
N SER A 364 -2.65 -0.09 -61.38
CA SER A 364 -3.07 -0.26 -59.99
C SER A 364 -2.82 1.00 -59.13
N TRP A 365 -1.75 1.76 -59.40
CA TRP A 365 -1.48 3.03 -58.70
C TRP A 365 -2.52 4.13 -58.98
N GLN A 366 -3.17 4.11 -60.15
CA GLN A 366 -4.24 5.07 -60.47
C GLN A 366 -5.47 4.78 -59.61
N LEU A 367 -5.82 3.50 -59.48
CA LEU A 367 -6.88 3.06 -58.58
C LEU A 367 -6.55 3.41 -57.13
N LEU A 368 -5.31 3.17 -56.70
CA LEU A 368 -4.81 3.51 -55.36
C LEU A 368 -5.00 5.01 -55.02
N HIS A 369 -4.75 5.91 -55.98
CA HIS A 369 -4.94 7.34 -55.79
C HIS A 369 -6.40 7.70 -55.44
N PHE A 370 -7.38 7.12 -56.15
CA PHE A 370 -8.79 7.38 -55.90
C PHE A 370 -9.29 6.70 -54.62
N MET A 371 -8.81 5.49 -54.30
CA MET A 371 -9.12 4.82 -53.04
C MET A 371 -8.76 5.70 -51.83
N ASN A 372 -7.62 6.41 -51.87
CA ASN A 372 -7.18 7.28 -50.77
C ASN A 372 -8.01 8.57 -50.59
N THR A 373 -8.72 9.02 -51.62
CA THR A 373 -9.27 10.39 -51.66
C THR A 373 -10.79 10.44 -51.80
N LEU A 374 -11.39 9.41 -52.41
CA LEU A 374 -12.78 9.44 -52.82
C LEU A 374 -13.71 8.88 -51.73
N PRO A 375 -14.73 9.64 -51.26
CA PRO A 375 -15.85 9.04 -50.54
C PRO A 375 -16.72 8.23 -51.49
N PHE A 376 -17.32 7.16 -50.99
CA PHE A 376 -18.13 6.24 -51.80
C PHE A 376 -19.42 5.87 -51.07
N GLU A 377 -20.45 5.55 -51.84
CA GLU A 377 -21.78 5.23 -51.29
C GLU A 377 -22.17 3.79 -51.59
N VAL A 378 -22.76 3.14 -50.59
CA VAL A 378 -23.30 1.78 -50.67
C VAL A 378 -24.66 1.76 -49.99
N ASN A 379 -25.73 1.44 -50.74
CA ASN A 379 -27.10 1.38 -50.23
C ASN A 379 -27.54 2.64 -49.45
N GLY A 380 -27.14 3.83 -49.91
CA GLY A 380 -27.48 5.11 -49.30
C GLY A 380 -26.64 5.49 -48.06
N GLN A 381 -25.66 4.67 -47.68
CA GLN A 381 -24.68 5.00 -46.63
C GLN A 381 -23.37 5.48 -47.28
N SER A 382 -22.84 6.58 -46.78
CA SER A 382 -21.57 7.15 -47.25
C SER A 382 -20.40 6.64 -46.41
N PHE A 383 -19.33 6.22 -47.08
CA PHE A 383 -18.10 5.69 -46.51
C PHE A 383 -16.89 6.46 -47.02
N ARG A 384 -15.84 6.48 -46.20
CA ARG A 384 -14.53 7.03 -46.56
C ARG A 384 -13.47 6.30 -45.76
N PHE A 385 -12.32 6.04 -46.37
CA PHE A 385 -11.15 5.53 -45.64
C PHE A 385 -10.52 6.67 -44.82
N ASP A 386 -10.33 6.42 -43.53
CA ASP A 386 -9.71 7.34 -42.60
C ASP A 386 -8.17 7.23 -42.62
N GLN A 387 -7.50 7.88 -41.66
CA GLN A 387 -6.04 7.86 -41.54
C GLN A 387 -5.46 6.46 -41.26
N SER A 388 -6.28 5.52 -40.75
CA SER A 388 -5.91 4.12 -40.57
C SER A 388 -6.16 3.27 -41.81
N HIS A 389 -6.53 3.91 -42.94
CA HIS A 389 -7.04 3.29 -44.16
C HIS A 389 -8.25 2.36 -43.89
N GLY A 390 -9.00 2.61 -42.82
CA GLY A 390 -10.18 1.86 -42.42
C GLY A 390 -11.47 2.66 -42.59
N THR A 391 -12.61 1.98 -42.60
CA THR A 391 -13.92 2.65 -42.44
C THR A 391 -14.35 2.53 -40.98
N ASN A 392 -14.39 3.66 -40.26
CA ASN A 392 -14.87 3.68 -38.88
C ASN A 392 -16.39 3.85 -38.82
N THR A 393 -17.11 2.75 -38.62
CA THR A 393 -18.58 2.73 -38.47
C THR A 393 -19.04 2.78 -37.01
N GLY A 394 -18.10 2.83 -36.04
CA GLY A 394 -18.40 2.69 -34.62
C GLY A 394 -18.81 1.27 -34.20
N TYR A 395 -19.15 1.11 -32.93
CA TYR A 395 -19.51 -0.18 -32.33
C TYR A 395 -20.85 -0.14 -31.59
N LYS A 396 -21.55 -1.27 -31.55
CA LYS A 396 -22.69 -1.53 -30.66
C LYS A 396 -22.20 -2.37 -29.48
N LEU A 397 -22.58 -1.97 -28.27
CA LEU A 397 -22.35 -2.77 -27.06
C LEU A 397 -23.48 -3.78 -26.90
N ILE A 398 -23.15 -5.07 -26.99
CA ILE A 398 -24.09 -6.18 -26.91
C ILE A 398 -23.96 -6.87 -25.55
N PHE A 399 -25.10 -7.25 -24.99
CA PHE A 399 -25.23 -8.08 -23.80
C PHE A 399 -25.88 -9.41 -24.17
N TRP A 400 -25.33 -10.53 -23.68
CA TRP A 400 -25.98 -11.85 -23.78
C TRP A 400 -27.10 -11.96 -22.74
N ALA A 401 -28.35 -11.82 -23.20
CA ALA A 401 -29.53 -12.03 -22.37
C ALA A 401 -30.08 -13.45 -22.57
N TRP A 402 -30.30 -14.18 -21.48
CA TRP A 402 -30.82 -15.55 -21.53
C TRP A 402 -32.35 -15.56 -21.46
N ARG A 403 -33.00 -16.23 -22.42
CA ARG A 403 -34.45 -16.43 -22.45
C ARG A 403 -34.75 -17.89 -22.82
N GLY A 404 -35.38 -18.63 -21.90
CA GLY A 404 -35.78 -20.03 -22.15
C GLY A 404 -34.62 -20.96 -22.52
N GLY A 405 -33.42 -20.74 -21.97
CA GLY A 405 -32.21 -21.53 -22.29
C GLY A 405 -31.50 -21.14 -23.60
N THR A 406 -32.03 -20.15 -24.33
CA THR A 406 -31.40 -19.61 -25.55
C THR A 406 -30.83 -18.21 -25.29
N VAL A 407 -29.74 -17.88 -25.98
CA VAL A 407 -29.12 -16.55 -25.89
C VAL A 407 -29.83 -15.58 -26.85
N THR A 408 -30.09 -14.37 -26.37
CA THR A 408 -30.55 -13.24 -27.16
C THR A 408 -29.52 -12.12 -27.06
N TYR A 409 -29.00 -11.67 -28.21
CA TYR A 409 -28.04 -10.58 -28.29
C TYR A 409 -28.74 -9.23 -28.15
N LEU A 410 -28.67 -8.61 -26.97
CA LEU A 410 -29.36 -7.35 -26.68
C LEU A 410 -28.41 -6.15 -26.84
N PRO A 411 -28.70 -5.18 -27.73
CA PRO A 411 -27.93 -3.95 -27.82
C PRO A 411 -28.23 -3.04 -26.62
N VAL A 412 -27.24 -2.84 -25.75
CA VAL A 412 -27.34 -2.07 -24.49
C VAL A 412 -26.51 -0.79 -24.52
N GLY A 413 -25.84 -0.49 -25.62
CA GLY A 413 -25.05 0.73 -25.79
C GLY A 413 -24.49 0.87 -27.19
N HIS A 414 -23.80 1.98 -27.43
CA HIS A 414 -23.06 2.23 -28.67
C HIS A 414 -21.83 3.09 -28.39
N TYR A 415 -20.85 2.99 -29.28
CA TYR A 415 -19.61 3.74 -29.28
C TYR A 415 -19.41 4.39 -30.65
N ASP A 416 -19.33 5.72 -30.64
CA ASP A 416 -18.91 6.56 -31.76
C ASP A 416 -18.20 7.79 -31.18
N GLN A 417 -16.86 7.71 -31.08
CA GLN A 417 -15.97 8.66 -30.38
C GLN A 417 -16.25 8.84 -28.88
N SER A 418 -17.40 8.41 -28.39
CA SER A 418 -17.84 8.44 -27.01
C SER A 418 -18.71 7.22 -26.72
N LEU A 419 -18.67 6.73 -25.48
CA LEU A 419 -19.37 5.52 -25.08
C LEU A 419 -20.68 5.86 -24.36
N TYR A 420 -21.80 5.36 -24.89
CA TYR A 420 -23.11 5.46 -24.26
C TYR A 420 -23.62 4.06 -23.84
N ILE A 421 -24.09 3.94 -22.59
CA ILE A 421 -24.54 2.67 -22.00
C ILE A 421 -25.89 2.83 -21.30
N ARG A 422 -26.82 1.92 -21.60
CA ARG A 422 -28.11 1.76 -20.91
C ARG A 422 -27.97 0.76 -19.77
N LYS A 423 -27.37 1.19 -18.65
CA LYS A 423 -27.07 0.32 -17.49
C LYS A 423 -28.26 -0.54 -17.03
N GLY A 424 -29.46 0.03 -16.97
CA GLY A 424 -30.67 -0.66 -16.50
C GLY A 424 -31.11 -1.87 -17.35
N GLN A 425 -30.54 -2.08 -18.54
CA GLN A 425 -30.81 -3.24 -19.40
C GLN A 425 -29.81 -4.39 -19.20
N ILE A 426 -28.72 -4.15 -18.47
CA ILE A 426 -27.68 -5.15 -18.21
C ILE A 426 -28.00 -5.87 -16.89
N GLN A 427 -28.13 -7.20 -16.95
CA GLN A 427 -28.33 -8.02 -15.75
C GLN A 427 -27.05 -8.80 -15.46
N PHE A 428 -26.39 -8.46 -14.35
CA PHE A 428 -25.17 -9.10 -13.94
C PHE A 428 -25.44 -10.42 -13.21
N HIS A 429 -24.55 -11.39 -13.39
CA HIS A 429 -24.61 -12.72 -12.77
C HIS A 429 -24.02 -12.74 -11.35
N THR A 430 -24.42 -11.76 -10.54
CA THR A 430 -24.11 -11.62 -9.11
C THR A 430 -25.32 -12.01 -8.27
N ALA A 431 -25.13 -12.25 -6.97
CA ALA A 431 -26.21 -12.66 -6.06
C ALA A 431 -27.33 -11.60 -5.95
N ASP A 432 -26.96 -10.33 -6.05
CA ASP A 432 -27.84 -9.16 -5.98
C ASP A 432 -28.22 -8.61 -7.37
N LYS A 433 -27.74 -9.24 -8.45
CA LYS A 433 -27.93 -8.84 -9.86
C LYS A 433 -27.38 -7.44 -10.19
N LYS A 434 -26.50 -6.89 -9.36
CA LYS A 434 -25.82 -5.61 -9.59
C LYS A 434 -24.42 -5.81 -10.18
N GLU A 435 -23.85 -4.74 -10.72
CA GLU A 435 -22.48 -4.73 -11.24
C GLU A 435 -21.48 -5.23 -10.18
N PRO A 436 -20.63 -6.22 -10.51
CA PRO A 436 -19.63 -6.68 -9.57
C PRO A 436 -18.54 -5.63 -9.39
N THR A 437 -18.02 -5.50 -8.17
CA THR A 437 -16.81 -4.72 -7.91
C THR A 437 -15.59 -5.51 -8.39
N SER A 438 -14.73 -4.91 -9.20
CA SER A 438 -13.43 -5.48 -9.59
C SER A 438 -12.37 -4.43 -9.33
N GLU A 439 -12.00 -4.27 -8.06
CA GLU A 439 -11.10 -3.23 -7.59
C GLU A 439 -9.84 -3.82 -6.93
N CYS A 440 -8.66 -3.28 -7.26
CA CYS A 440 -7.40 -3.74 -6.68
C CYS A 440 -7.02 -2.99 -5.40
N PHE A 441 -7.39 -1.71 -5.32
CA PHE A 441 -7.11 -0.86 -4.18
C PHE A 441 -8.40 -0.28 -3.61
N ARG A 442 -8.44 -0.09 -2.28
CA ARG A 442 -9.47 0.73 -1.62
C ARG A 442 -8.91 2.14 -1.45
N ARG A 443 -9.77 3.16 -1.52
CA ARG A 443 -9.36 4.52 -1.11
C ARG A 443 -8.92 4.48 0.36
N CYS A 444 -7.65 4.79 0.62
CA CYS A 444 -7.11 4.79 1.97
C CYS A 444 -7.77 5.87 2.83
N GLN A 445 -8.03 5.51 4.08
CA GLN A 445 -8.61 6.45 5.04
C GLN A 445 -7.53 7.40 5.56
N PRO A 446 -7.90 8.60 6.06
CA PRO A 446 -6.94 9.49 6.70
C PRO A 446 -6.17 8.78 7.82
N GLY A 447 -4.84 8.98 7.86
CA GLY A 447 -3.94 8.29 8.80
C GLY A 447 -3.42 6.94 8.29
N GLN A 448 -3.75 6.57 7.04
CA GLN A 448 -3.22 5.40 6.35
C GLN A 448 -2.42 5.81 5.12
N PHE A 449 -1.39 5.05 4.77
CA PHE A 449 -0.58 5.27 3.58
C PHE A 449 -0.69 4.08 2.61
N ARG A 450 -0.38 4.33 1.33
CA ARG A 450 -0.43 3.34 0.26
C ARG A 450 0.82 2.46 0.31
N ARG A 451 0.64 1.15 0.51
CA ARG A 451 1.71 0.15 0.44
C ARG A 451 1.53 -0.71 -0.81
N ILE A 452 2.40 -0.55 -1.78
CA ILE A 452 2.36 -1.29 -3.05
C ILE A 452 2.44 -2.80 -2.80
N LYS A 453 1.63 -3.58 -3.51
CA LYS A 453 1.50 -5.03 -3.37
C LYS A 453 2.07 -5.76 -4.59
N GLY A 454 3.09 -6.59 -4.36
CA GLY A 454 3.66 -7.46 -5.40
C GLY A 454 4.33 -6.68 -6.53
N PHE A 455 4.28 -7.24 -7.74
CA PHE A 455 4.93 -6.67 -8.94
C PHE A 455 4.09 -5.61 -9.65
N ASN A 456 2.77 -5.56 -9.40
CA ASN A 456 1.88 -4.61 -10.07
C ASN A 456 1.91 -3.26 -9.33
N LEU A 457 2.67 -2.31 -9.88
CA LEU A 457 2.88 -0.95 -9.34
C LEU A 457 1.58 -0.19 -9.00
N CYS A 458 0.47 -0.54 -9.65
CA CYS A 458 -0.81 0.15 -9.51
C CYS A 458 -1.69 -0.40 -8.36
N CYS A 459 -1.32 -1.50 -7.71
CA CYS A 459 -2.06 -2.10 -6.60
C CYS A 459 -1.42 -1.80 -5.26
N TYR A 460 -2.21 -1.33 -4.30
CA TYR A 460 -1.72 -1.03 -2.95
C TYR A 460 -2.73 -1.40 -1.87
N ASP A 461 -2.20 -1.84 -0.73
CA ASP A 461 -2.94 -1.99 0.52
C ASP A 461 -2.81 -0.70 1.35
N CYS A 462 -3.87 -0.37 2.09
CA CYS A 462 -3.85 0.75 3.02
C CYS A 462 -3.33 0.28 4.37
N THR A 463 -2.19 0.83 4.79
CA THR A 463 -1.55 0.50 6.07
C THR A 463 -1.65 1.69 7.02
N ASP A 464 -2.02 1.44 8.28
CA ASP A 464 -2.05 2.47 9.32
C ASP A 464 -0.65 3.02 9.59
N CYS A 465 -0.52 4.33 9.80
CA CYS A 465 0.71 4.89 10.36
C CYS A 465 0.96 4.34 11.75
N SER A 466 2.22 3.97 12.04
CA SER A 466 2.64 3.50 13.35
C SER A 466 2.64 4.63 14.39
N GLU A 467 2.71 4.26 15.67
CA GLU A 467 2.89 5.24 16.75
C GLU A 467 4.09 6.16 16.50
N ASN A 468 4.00 7.39 17.01
CA ASN A 468 4.97 8.46 16.82
C ASN A 468 5.22 8.87 15.35
N THR A 469 4.32 8.46 14.44
CA THR A 469 4.33 8.90 13.04
C THR A 469 2.97 9.44 12.63
N PHE A 470 2.95 10.29 11.60
CA PHE A 470 1.73 10.87 11.07
C PHE A 470 1.76 10.92 9.54
N TRP A 471 0.56 11.05 8.97
CA TRP A 471 0.37 11.13 7.54
C TRP A 471 -0.02 12.54 7.09
N SER A 472 0.73 13.13 6.15
CA SER A 472 0.60 14.55 5.75
C SER A 472 0.01 14.79 4.36
N SER A 473 -0.01 13.81 3.45
CA SER A 473 -0.44 14.00 2.05
C SER A 473 -1.05 12.73 1.45
N THR A 474 -2.09 12.88 0.62
CA THR A 474 -2.86 11.82 -0.08
C THR A 474 -2.03 10.86 -0.93
N ASP A 475 -0.87 11.30 -1.40
CA ASP A 475 -0.01 10.54 -2.31
C ASP A 475 1.31 10.06 -1.66
N ALA A 476 1.44 10.23 -0.34
CA ALA A 476 2.61 9.77 0.39
C ALA A 476 2.65 8.23 0.50
N THR A 477 3.80 7.65 0.17
CA THR A 477 4.10 6.21 0.27
C THR A 477 4.64 5.79 1.64
N SER A 478 4.84 6.75 2.56
CA SER A 478 5.32 6.51 3.92
C SER A 478 4.82 7.57 4.91
N CYS A 479 4.82 7.23 6.20
CA CYS A 479 4.48 8.14 7.29
C CYS A 479 5.73 8.89 7.78
N SER A 480 5.55 10.14 8.22
CA SER A 480 6.63 10.97 8.75
C SER A 480 6.70 10.90 10.28
N PRO A 481 7.89 10.93 10.91
CA PRO A 481 8.02 10.93 12.36
C PRO A 481 7.58 12.26 12.98
N CYS A 482 7.03 12.20 14.20
CA CYS A 482 6.68 13.40 14.97
C CYS A 482 7.92 14.13 15.52
N PRO A 483 7.86 15.48 15.66
CA PRO A 483 8.88 16.26 16.37
C PRO A 483 9.05 15.82 17.83
N ARG A 484 10.22 16.04 18.43
CA ARG A 484 10.56 15.56 19.80
C ARG A 484 9.57 15.95 20.90
N HIS A 485 8.97 17.14 20.82
CA HIS A 485 8.02 17.66 21.81
C HIS A 485 6.59 17.12 21.61
N GLN A 486 6.35 16.42 20.50
CA GLN A 486 5.05 15.90 20.11
C GLN A 486 5.07 14.38 20.03
N TRP A 487 3.88 13.80 20.02
CA TRP A 487 3.65 12.38 19.84
C TRP A 487 2.29 12.17 19.17
N ALA A 488 2.14 11.04 18.49
CA ALA A 488 0.89 10.68 17.84
C ALA A 488 0.59 9.19 18.05
N PRO A 489 -0.66 8.81 18.37
CA PRO A 489 -1.06 7.41 18.37
C PRO A 489 -1.07 6.84 16.94
N ALA A 490 -1.18 5.51 16.81
CA ALA A 490 -1.35 4.88 15.51
C ALA A 490 -2.53 5.48 14.72
N ARG A 491 -2.43 5.49 13.39
CA ARG A 491 -3.44 6.06 12.47
C ARG A 491 -3.68 7.56 12.65
N SER A 492 -2.66 8.31 13.03
CA SER A 492 -2.76 9.76 13.19
C SER A 492 -2.47 10.54 11.91
N THR A 493 -3.21 11.63 11.72
CA THR A 493 -2.97 12.63 10.67
C THR A 493 -2.15 13.84 11.16
N ARG A 494 -1.94 13.95 12.47
CA ARG A 494 -1.19 15.04 13.10
C ARG A 494 -0.57 14.59 14.41
N CYS A 495 0.51 15.24 14.78
CA CYS A 495 1.15 15.09 16.08
C CYS A 495 0.49 16.03 17.11
N ARG A 496 0.57 15.66 18.39
CA ARG A 496 0.06 16.44 19.54
C ARG A 496 1.16 16.59 20.58
N ASP A 497 1.16 17.67 21.35
CA ASP A 497 2.15 17.87 22.42
C ASP A 497 2.03 16.78 23.48
N ARG A 498 3.18 16.31 23.98
CA ARG A 498 3.23 15.28 25.02
C ARG A 498 2.72 15.81 26.36
N GLY A 499 2.02 14.97 27.11
CA GLY A 499 1.59 15.29 28.49
C GLY A 499 2.76 15.28 29.48
N GLU A 500 2.67 16.05 30.56
CA GLU A 500 3.70 16.12 31.61
C GLU A 500 3.51 15.03 32.67
N ARG A 501 4.59 14.31 33.02
CA ARG A 501 4.63 13.30 34.07
C ARG A 501 5.56 13.73 35.21
N PHE A 502 5.06 13.74 36.44
CA PHE A 502 5.80 14.05 37.68
C PHE A 502 5.08 13.42 38.90
N LEU A 503 5.69 13.44 40.09
CA LEU A 503 5.07 12.92 41.33
C LEU A 503 3.90 13.84 41.75
N SER A 504 2.67 13.47 41.38
CA SER A 504 1.51 14.32 41.65
C SER A 504 1.01 14.15 43.09
N TRP A 505 0.37 15.20 43.63
CA TRP A 505 -0.19 15.19 44.99
C TRP A 505 -1.26 14.12 45.23
N HIS A 506 -1.93 13.68 44.17
CA HIS A 506 -3.04 12.74 44.23
C HIS A 506 -2.59 11.28 44.05
N GLU A 507 -1.30 11.03 43.80
CA GLU A 507 -0.81 9.66 43.67
C GLU A 507 -0.74 8.96 45.02
N PRO A 508 -1.12 7.66 45.10
CA PRO A 508 -1.15 6.92 46.36
C PRO A 508 0.22 6.88 47.05
N LEU A 509 1.29 6.84 46.26
CA LEU A 509 2.67 6.86 46.74
C LEU A 509 3.05 8.20 47.38
N ALA A 510 2.61 9.33 46.79
CA ALA A 510 2.83 10.65 47.36
C ALA A 510 2.05 10.81 48.68
N LEU A 511 0.81 10.35 48.72
CA LEU A 511 -0.02 10.37 49.93
C LEU A 511 0.62 9.55 51.07
N ALA A 512 1.10 8.34 50.78
CA ALA A 512 1.77 7.49 51.78
C ALA A 512 3.06 8.10 52.34
N LEU A 513 3.83 8.80 51.51
CA LEU A 513 5.04 9.50 51.98
C LEU A 513 4.71 10.74 52.82
N LEU A 514 3.65 11.48 52.46
CA LEU A 514 3.20 12.64 53.22
C LEU A 514 2.64 12.26 54.60
N THR A 515 1.96 11.12 54.73
CA THR A 515 1.50 10.62 56.04
C THR A 515 2.68 10.22 56.93
N LEU A 516 3.70 9.56 56.37
CA LEU A 516 4.93 9.23 57.10
C LEU A 516 5.70 10.50 57.52
N MET A 517 5.72 11.53 56.67
CA MET A 517 6.27 12.84 57.02
C MET A 517 5.52 13.47 58.21
N GLY A 518 4.18 13.40 58.21
CA GLY A 518 3.38 13.85 59.34
C GLY A 518 3.73 13.11 60.64
N LEU A 519 3.98 11.80 60.55
CA LEU A 519 4.42 10.99 61.70
C LEU A 519 5.80 11.41 62.22
N THR A 520 6.81 11.60 61.36
CA THR A 520 8.15 12.00 61.83
C THR A 520 8.17 13.43 62.37
N ALA A 521 7.40 14.34 61.78
CA ALA A 521 7.25 15.71 62.27
C ALA A 521 6.57 15.74 63.65
N THR A 522 5.47 14.98 63.82
CA THR A 522 4.77 14.90 65.12
C THR A 522 5.65 14.28 66.20
N LEU A 523 6.38 13.20 65.90
CA LEU A 523 7.36 12.61 66.83
C LEU A 523 8.46 13.61 67.23
N SER A 524 8.98 14.38 66.28
CA SER A 524 9.98 15.43 66.55
C SER A 524 9.43 16.52 67.47
N CYS A 525 8.20 16.98 67.22
CA CYS A 525 7.52 17.98 68.05
C CYS A 525 7.26 17.47 69.47
N VAL A 526 6.74 16.25 69.62
CA VAL A 526 6.47 15.65 70.94
C VAL A 526 7.77 15.49 71.72
N ALA A 527 8.83 14.97 71.09
CA ALA A 527 10.14 14.88 71.74
C ALA A 527 10.69 16.26 72.15
N ALA A 528 10.53 17.29 71.31
CA ALA A 528 10.98 18.64 71.63
C ALA A 528 10.20 19.24 72.81
N LEU A 529 8.88 19.05 72.87
CA LEU A 529 8.05 19.50 74.00
C LEU A 529 8.44 18.82 75.30
N LEU A 530 8.69 17.50 75.29
CA LEU A 530 9.13 16.76 76.48
C LEU A 530 10.51 17.22 76.96
N PHE A 531 11.45 17.44 76.03
CA PHE A 531 12.80 17.95 76.37
C PHE A 531 12.75 19.40 76.88
N LEU A 532 11.82 20.23 76.41
CA LEU A 532 11.57 21.58 76.91
C LEU A 532 11.02 21.56 78.34
N GLN A 533 10.02 20.72 78.60
CA GLN A 533 9.42 20.60 79.93
C GLN A 533 10.42 20.07 80.97
N HIS A 534 11.28 19.13 80.59
CA HIS A 534 12.28 18.53 81.48
C HIS A 534 13.70 19.05 81.24
N LEU A 535 13.87 20.30 80.81
CA LEU A 535 15.17 20.85 80.43
C LEU A 535 16.22 20.81 81.56
N GLN A 536 15.78 20.96 82.81
CA GLN A 536 16.64 20.92 83.99
C GLN A 536 16.86 19.49 84.53
N SER A 537 16.29 18.47 83.90
CA SER A 537 16.46 17.08 84.34
C SER A 537 17.85 16.53 84.00
N PRO A 538 18.41 15.64 84.83
CA PRO A 538 19.75 15.11 84.62
C PRO A 538 19.88 14.34 83.29
N LEU A 539 18.83 13.63 82.87
CA LEU A 539 18.84 12.90 81.59
C LEU A 539 18.90 13.82 80.36
N VAL A 540 18.18 14.95 80.38
CA VAL A 540 18.19 15.92 79.26
C VAL A 540 19.50 16.69 79.23
N GLN A 541 20.05 17.07 80.38
CA GLN A 541 21.37 17.69 80.48
C GLN A 541 22.47 16.75 79.98
N LEU A 542 22.41 15.46 80.35
CA LEU A 542 23.31 14.43 79.85
C LEU A 542 23.23 14.29 78.31
N ALA A 543 22.03 14.37 77.73
CA ALA A 543 21.82 14.29 76.29
C ALA A 543 22.32 15.51 75.49
N GLY A 544 22.71 16.59 76.18
CA GLY A 544 23.23 17.82 75.57
C GLY A 544 22.42 19.08 75.86
N GLY A 545 21.32 18.98 76.63
CA GLY A 545 20.49 20.11 77.07
C GLY A 545 19.85 20.85 75.89
N ALA A 546 20.01 22.18 75.86
CA ALA A 546 19.47 23.05 74.79
C ALA A 546 19.95 22.66 73.37
N ARG A 547 21.11 22.00 73.22
CA ARG A 547 21.60 21.51 71.93
C ARG A 547 20.71 20.40 71.36
N SER A 548 20.12 19.56 72.22
CA SER A 548 19.19 18.50 71.81
C SER A 548 17.88 19.07 71.27
N LEU A 549 17.42 20.21 71.78
CA LEU A 549 16.25 20.92 71.24
C LEU A 549 16.52 21.53 69.86
N PHE A 550 17.71 22.09 69.66
CA PHE A 550 18.14 22.56 68.35
C PHE A 550 18.20 21.40 67.34
N ALA A 551 18.72 20.24 67.73
CA ALA A 551 18.71 19.04 66.90
C ALA A 551 17.28 18.62 66.48
N LEU A 552 16.33 18.60 67.43
CA LEU A 552 14.93 18.25 67.18
C LEU A 552 14.23 19.27 66.26
N LEU A 553 14.55 20.56 66.39
CA LEU A 553 14.07 21.60 65.47
C LEU A 553 14.55 21.34 64.03
N TRP A 554 15.83 21.00 63.85
CA TRP A 554 16.36 20.71 62.52
C TRP A 554 15.84 19.39 61.94
N LEU A 555 15.55 18.38 62.76
CA LEU A 555 14.86 17.15 62.32
C LEU A 555 13.40 17.40 61.91
N LEU A 556 12.71 18.34 62.58
CA LEU A 556 11.38 18.79 62.17
C LEU A 556 11.44 19.50 60.81
N LEU A 557 12.36 20.46 60.64
CA LEU A 557 12.56 21.15 59.36
C LEU A 557 12.96 20.17 58.24
N GLN A 558 13.79 19.17 58.55
CA GLN A 558 14.13 18.09 57.62
C GLN A 558 12.89 17.30 57.19
N SER A 559 11.98 16.94 58.11
CA SER A 559 10.73 16.27 57.76
C SER A 559 9.85 17.14 56.86
N LEU A 560 9.69 18.43 57.19
CA LEU A 560 8.88 19.36 56.40
C LEU A 560 9.44 19.61 54.99
N SER A 561 10.76 19.48 54.80
CA SER A 561 11.42 19.64 53.49
C SER A 561 10.93 18.66 52.43
N CYS A 562 10.32 17.52 52.81
CA CYS A 562 9.73 16.56 51.88
C CYS A 562 8.68 17.20 50.96
N CYS A 563 8.02 18.29 51.38
CA CYS A 563 7.06 19.01 50.54
C CYS A 563 7.68 19.64 49.28
N LEU A 564 9.00 19.87 49.26
CA LEU A 564 9.71 20.43 48.10
C LEU A 564 9.80 19.45 46.92
N TYR A 565 9.55 18.16 47.17
CA TYR A 565 9.71 17.07 46.20
C TYR A 565 8.39 16.62 45.56
N VAL A 566 7.24 17.05 46.07
CA VAL A 566 5.90 16.66 45.57
C VAL A 566 5.29 17.77 44.70
N GLY A 567 4.62 17.37 43.62
CA GLY A 567 4.00 18.27 42.64
C GLY A 567 4.93 18.66 41.50
N ARG A 568 4.46 19.56 40.62
CA ARG A 568 5.22 19.99 39.44
C ARG A 568 6.55 20.64 39.88
N PRO A 569 7.71 20.10 39.47
CA PRO A 569 9.00 20.67 39.85
C PRO A 569 9.19 22.02 39.15
N GLY A 570 9.73 22.99 39.88
CA GLY A 570 10.10 24.30 39.35
C GLY A 570 11.58 24.57 39.58
N ALA A 571 12.16 25.49 38.80
CA ALA A 571 13.58 25.81 38.89
C ALA A 571 14.04 26.25 40.30
N ALA A 572 13.17 26.92 41.06
CA ALA A 572 13.46 27.27 42.45
C ALA A 572 13.41 26.05 43.38
N ARG A 573 12.43 25.17 43.21
CA ARG A 573 12.27 23.97 44.06
C ARG A 573 13.43 22.99 43.84
N CYS A 574 13.82 22.72 42.59
CA CYS A 574 14.97 21.86 42.30
C CYS A 574 16.25 22.37 42.98
N ARG A 575 16.50 23.68 42.92
CA ARG A 575 17.65 24.30 43.57
C ARG A 575 17.63 24.25 45.10
N LEU A 576 16.46 24.12 45.73
CA LEU A 576 16.33 24.10 47.19
C LEU A 576 16.36 22.69 47.77
N GLN A 577 16.01 21.66 47.00
CA GLN A 577 15.88 20.27 47.47
C GLN A 577 17.18 19.78 48.15
N GLN A 578 18.31 19.70 47.44
CA GLN A 578 19.56 19.18 48.02
C GLN A 578 20.11 20.03 49.16
N LEU A 579 19.95 21.35 49.06
CA LEU A 579 20.41 22.29 50.08
C LEU A 579 19.64 22.09 51.39
N SER A 580 18.31 22.00 51.29
CA SER A 580 17.45 21.78 52.46
C SER A 580 17.78 20.47 53.15
N LEU A 581 17.99 19.39 52.39
CA LEU A 581 18.39 18.08 52.92
C LEU A 581 19.74 18.16 53.64
N ALA A 582 20.76 18.72 53.00
CA ALA A 582 22.11 18.74 53.54
C ALA A 582 22.24 19.66 54.76
N LEU A 583 21.60 20.84 54.73
CA LEU A 583 21.65 21.81 55.81
C LEU A 583 20.86 21.35 57.04
N CYS A 584 19.66 20.78 56.85
CA CYS A 584 18.85 20.35 58.00
C CYS A 584 19.48 19.14 58.71
N LEU A 585 20.02 18.19 57.95
CA LEU A 585 20.73 17.06 58.53
C LEU A 585 21.99 17.52 59.30
N ASN A 586 22.73 18.50 58.75
CA ASN A 586 23.89 19.07 59.41
C ASN A 586 23.53 19.72 60.75
N GLY A 587 22.41 20.45 60.80
CA GLY A 587 21.90 21.04 62.04
C GLY A 587 21.68 20.01 63.16
N CYS A 588 21.26 18.79 62.82
CA CYS A 588 21.19 17.69 63.78
C CYS A 588 22.58 17.12 64.12
N LEU A 589 23.36 16.68 63.12
CA LEU A 589 24.66 16.01 63.33
C LEU A 589 25.69 16.90 64.05
N SER A 590 25.68 18.20 63.77
CA SER A 590 26.56 19.18 64.42
C SER A 590 26.37 19.26 65.93
N THR A 591 25.18 18.92 66.45
CA THR A 591 24.91 18.87 67.90
C THR A 591 25.32 17.54 68.54
N LEU A 592 25.26 16.44 67.77
CA LEU A 592 25.71 15.13 68.21
C LEU A 592 27.24 15.05 68.29
N LEU A 593 27.95 15.78 67.41
CA LEU A 593 29.41 15.77 67.34
C LEU A 593 30.09 16.20 68.66
N PRO A 594 29.74 17.34 69.29
CA PRO A 594 30.27 17.66 70.60
C PRO A 594 29.96 16.57 71.62
N LYS A 595 28.75 16.00 71.61
CA LYS A 595 28.42 14.94 72.57
C LYS A 595 29.26 13.67 72.35
N ALA A 596 29.50 13.28 71.11
CA ALA A 596 30.35 12.15 70.76
C ALA A 596 31.81 12.38 71.19
N LEU A 597 32.37 13.55 70.89
CA LEU A 597 33.72 13.93 71.29
C LEU A 597 33.86 14.01 72.82
N GLU A 598 32.84 14.52 73.51
CA GLU A 598 32.79 14.58 74.96
C GLU A 598 32.91 13.18 75.57
N ILE A 599 32.20 12.20 75.00
CA ILE A 599 32.26 10.80 75.44
C ILE A 599 33.65 10.21 75.16
N CYS A 600 34.19 10.40 73.96
CA CYS A 600 35.50 9.85 73.56
C CYS A 600 36.65 10.43 74.40
N LEU A 601 36.65 11.76 74.65
CA LEU A 601 37.67 12.42 75.47
C LEU A 601 37.66 11.93 76.92
N ARG A 602 36.48 11.61 77.47
CA ARG A 602 36.40 11.09 78.85
C ARG A 602 36.71 9.59 78.95
N ALA A 603 36.44 8.79 77.92
CA ALA A 603 36.60 7.35 77.96
C ALA A 603 37.98 6.86 77.45
N GLU A 604 38.43 7.36 76.30
CA GLU A 604 39.59 6.82 75.57
C GLU A 604 40.82 7.74 75.60
N LEU A 605 40.62 9.05 75.76
CA LEU A 605 41.69 10.07 75.69
C LEU A 605 41.78 10.96 76.96
N PRO A 606 41.88 10.37 78.17
CA PRO A 606 41.86 11.12 79.43
C PRO A 606 43.02 12.12 79.56
N SER A 607 44.17 11.85 78.94
CA SER A 607 45.33 12.74 78.89
C SER A 607 45.09 14.04 78.11
N CYS A 608 44.15 14.04 77.15
CA CYS A 608 43.77 15.23 76.39
C CYS A 608 42.51 15.94 76.95
N ALA A 609 41.78 15.28 77.84
CA ALA A 609 40.53 15.78 78.43
C ALA A 609 40.64 17.17 79.07
N PRO A 610 41.62 17.51 79.94
CA PRO A 610 41.62 18.83 80.60
C PRO A 610 41.76 20.01 79.64
N ARG A 611 42.38 19.79 78.47
CA ARG A 611 42.57 20.83 77.44
C ARG A 611 41.38 20.96 76.49
N LEU A 612 40.80 19.83 76.08
CA LEU A 612 39.80 19.78 75.01
C LEU A 612 38.36 19.70 75.53
N LEU A 613 38.12 19.15 76.72
CA LEU A 613 36.77 19.01 77.29
C LEU A 613 36.02 20.36 77.41
N PRO A 614 36.65 21.50 77.79
CA PRO A 614 35.96 22.78 77.87
C PRO A 614 35.42 23.29 76.52
N TRP A 615 36.00 22.85 75.40
CA TRP A 615 35.55 23.21 74.06
C TRP A 615 34.30 22.45 73.62
N VAL A 616 33.97 21.35 74.32
CA VAL A 616 32.98 20.37 73.90
C VAL A 616 31.76 20.31 74.85
N THR A 617 31.91 20.76 76.10
CA THR A 617 30.86 20.70 77.14
C THR A 617 30.19 22.04 77.47
N HIS A 618 30.96 23.13 77.56
CA HIS A 618 30.45 24.46 77.97
C HIS A 618 29.87 25.26 76.79
N GLY A 619 29.54 26.55 77.00
CA GLY A 619 29.05 27.45 75.93
C GLY A 619 29.91 27.50 74.67
N ARG A 620 31.19 27.08 74.74
CA ARG A 620 32.09 26.91 73.59
C ARG A 620 31.65 25.80 72.62
N ALA A 621 30.87 24.81 73.06
CA ALA A 621 30.31 23.78 72.18
C ALA A 621 29.35 24.37 71.12
N TRP A 622 28.69 25.49 71.43
CA TRP A 622 27.89 26.23 70.45
C TRP A 622 28.75 26.87 69.35
N LEU A 623 30.01 27.23 69.63
CA LEU A 623 30.94 27.69 68.60
C LEU A 623 31.29 26.56 67.63
N MET A 624 31.41 25.31 68.11
CA MET A 624 31.60 24.14 67.23
C MET A 624 30.38 23.88 66.34
N VAL A 625 29.17 23.95 66.91
CA VAL A 625 27.91 23.82 66.16
C VAL A 625 27.82 24.92 65.10
N ALA A 626 28.09 26.18 65.48
CA ALA A 626 28.06 27.32 64.57
C ALA A 626 29.12 27.20 63.45
N ALA A 627 30.34 26.77 63.76
CA ALA A 627 31.39 26.55 62.78
C ALA A 627 31.00 25.44 61.77
N SER A 628 30.38 24.36 62.24
CA SER A 628 29.90 23.29 61.37
C SER A 628 28.78 23.77 60.45
N MET A 629 27.79 24.48 60.98
CA MET A 629 26.70 25.07 60.20
C MET A 629 27.18 26.12 59.19
N ALA A 630 28.17 26.95 59.56
CA ALA A 630 28.78 27.91 58.65
C ALA A 630 29.55 27.21 57.51
N THR A 631 30.22 26.10 57.82
CA THR A 631 30.92 25.27 56.82
C THR A 631 29.90 24.65 55.85
N GLN A 632 28.81 24.07 56.37
CA GLN A 632 27.73 23.53 55.52
C GLN A 632 27.05 24.62 54.68
N ALA A 633 26.85 25.83 55.22
CA ALA A 633 26.28 26.95 54.48
C ALA A 633 27.20 27.40 53.33
N LEU A 634 28.52 27.43 53.56
CA LEU A 634 29.51 27.69 52.51
C LEU A 634 29.46 26.60 51.42
N LEU A 635 29.37 25.33 51.80
CA LEU A 635 29.22 24.22 50.84
C LEU A 635 27.91 24.31 50.03
N CYS A 636 26.80 24.73 50.67
CA CYS A 636 25.54 25.01 49.98
C CYS A 636 25.68 26.16 48.97
N TRP A 637 26.39 27.24 49.34
CA TRP A 637 26.68 28.35 48.45
C TRP A 637 27.54 27.90 47.25
N CYS A 638 28.60 27.12 47.49
CA CYS A 638 29.42 26.54 46.43
C CYS A 638 28.60 25.65 45.48
N HIS A 639 27.70 24.81 46.00
CA HIS A 639 26.83 23.96 45.18
C HIS A 639 25.92 24.78 44.25
N LEU A 640 25.39 25.92 44.72
CA LEU A 640 24.57 26.81 43.90
C LEU A 640 25.32 27.43 42.71
N HIS A 641 26.63 27.64 42.83
CA HIS A 641 27.45 28.28 41.80
C HIS A 641 28.19 27.30 40.89
N LEU A 642 28.64 26.16 41.43
CA LEU A 642 29.44 25.18 40.68
C LEU A 642 28.59 24.23 39.82
N GLY A 643 27.28 24.16 40.05
CA GLY A 643 26.37 23.33 39.24
C GLY A 643 25.15 22.90 40.03
N PRO A 644 24.14 23.78 40.20
CA PRO A 644 22.93 23.47 40.95
C PRO A 644 22.03 22.46 40.22
N ASP A 645 21.16 21.80 40.98
CA ASP A 645 20.10 20.96 40.40
C ASP A 645 19.12 21.81 39.56
N GLN A 646 18.88 21.41 38.31
CA GLN A 646 18.02 22.11 37.36
C GLN A 646 16.83 21.26 36.91
N LEU A 647 15.76 21.92 36.46
CA LEU A 647 14.61 21.24 35.88
C LEU A 647 14.98 20.70 34.49
N VAL A 648 14.88 19.38 34.31
CA VAL A 648 15.13 18.67 33.05
C VAL A 648 13.82 18.04 32.58
N ALA A 649 13.48 18.27 31.31
CA ALA A 649 12.38 17.62 30.61
C ALA A 649 12.94 16.45 29.79
N ASP A 650 12.71 15.23 30.27
CA ASP A 650 13.20 14.01 29.65
C ASP A 650 12.12 13.43 28.71
N TYR A 651 12.39 13.50 27.41
CA TYR A 651 11.53 13.01 26.33
C TYR A 651 11.84 11.57 25.93
N GLU A 652 12.88 10.95 26.48
CA GLU A 652 13.31 9.59 26.15
C GLU A 652 12.81 8.57 27.18
N ALA A 653 12.58 9.01 28.42
CA ALA A 653 12.12 8.14 29.49
C ALA A 653 10.72 7.54 29.28
N LEU A 654 9.82 8.26 28.59
CA LEU A 654 8.43 7.85 28.34
C LEU A 654 8.06 8.07 26.87
N PRO A 655 7.32 7.14 26.23
CA PRO A 655 7.00 7.24 24.80
C PRO A 655 5.98 8.34 24.48
N SER A 656 4.94 8.50 25.30
CA SER A 656 3.80 9.40 25.07
C SER A 656 3.80 10.66 25.95
N GLU A 657 4.62 10.67 27.00
CA GLU A 657 4.68 11.72 28.01
C GLU A 657 6.11 12.28 28.11
N VAL A 658 6.25 13.47 28.69
CA VAL A 658 7.54 14.06 29.06
C VAL A 658 7.72 13.97 30.57
N LEU A 659 8.83 13.38 31.01
CA LEU A 659 9.14 13.25 32.44
C LEU A 659 9.85 14.51 32.94
N LEU A 660 9.25 15.21 33.90
CA LEU A 660 9.85 16.39 34.53
C LEU A 660 10.58 15.98 35.82
N VAL A 661 11.91 16.13 35.84
CA VAL A 661 12.77 15.78 36.98
C VAL A 661 13.81 16.85 37.29
N CYS A 662 14.26 16.91 38.56
CA CYS A 662 15.41 17.73 38.94
C CYS A 662 16.70 16.94 38.66
N GLY A 663 17.48 17.41 37.68
CA GLY A 663 18.75 16.80 37.28
C GLY A 663 19.94 17.45 37.96
N THR A 664 20.85 16.62 38.49
CA THR A 664 22.11 17.07 39.10
C THR A 664 23.13 17.41 38.03
N GLN A 665 23.53 18.68 37.97
CA GLN A 665 24.47 19.19 36.98
C GLN A 665 25.93 18.81 37.31
N SER A 666 26.32 18.88 38.58
CA SER A 666 27.68 18.54 39.05
C SER A 666 27.66 17.49 40.15
N TRP A 667 28.02 16.25 39.80
CA TRP A 667 28.15 15.15 40.76
C TRP A 667 29.25 15.41 41.80
N ALA A 668 30.32 16.14 41.43
CA ALA A 668 31.37 16.52 42.37
C ALA A 668 30.84 17.50 43.43
N ALA A 669 30.06 18.50 43.04
CA ALA A 669 29.44 19.44 43.98
C ALA A 669 28.42 18.75 44.88
N PHE A 670 27.65 17.80 44.35
CA PHE A 670 26.73 16.96 45.11
C PHE A 670 27.47 16.09 46.16
N ALA A 671 28.57 15.44 45.75
CA ALA A 671 29.38 14.61 46.63
C ALA A 671 30.05 15.43 47.75
N LEU A 672 30.54 16.63 47.45
CA LEU A 672 31.14 17.52 48.45
C LEU A 672 30.10 18.00 49.48
N LEU A 673 28.91 18.38 49.02
CA LEU A 673 27.82 18.89 49.85
C LEU A 673 27.34 17.86 50.89
N HIS A 674 27.13 16.61 50.47
CA HIS A 674 26.65 15.53 51.34
C HIS A 674 27.79 14.77 52.04
N GLY A 675 28.98 14.76 51.44
CA GLY A 675 30.18 14.12 51.98
C GLY A 675 30.59 14.71 53.34
N TYR A 676 30.41 16.01 53.56
CA TYR A 676 30.69 16.63 54.85
C TYR A 676 29.82 16.05 55.98
N ASN A 677 28.51 15.87 55.76
CA ASN A 677 27.62 15.23 56.73
C ASN A 677 28.03 13.78 57.01
N SER A 678 28.45 13.04 55.98
CA SER A 678 28.99 11.68 56.15
C SER A 678 30.29 11.66 56.97
N CYS A 679 31.18 12.63 56.78
CA CYS A 679 32.38 12.78 57.60
C CYS A 679 32.03 13.08 59.07
N LEU A 680 31.06 13.97 59.33
CA LEU A 680 30.60 14.26 60.69
C LEU A 680 30.01 13.02 61.37
N ALA A 681 29.13 12.29 60.66
CA ALA A 681 28.56 11.04 61.14
C ALA A 681 29.65 9.99 61.41
N PHE A 682 30.69 9.93 60.59
CA PHE A 682 31.79 8.98 60.75
C PHE A 682 32.64 9.29 61.98
N ILE A 683 32.96 10.58 62.20
CA ILE A 683 33.66 11.02 63.42
C ILE A 683 32.81 10.69 64.65
N CYS A 684 31.50 10.98 64.61
CA CYS A 684 30.59 10.62 65.70
C CYS A 684 30.61 9.12 65.99
N PHE A 685 30.52 8.29 64.94
CA PHE A 685 30.58 6.83 65.05
C PHE A 685 31.89 6.34 65.68
N LEU A 686 33.04 6.80 65.19
CA LEU A 686 34.35 6.40 65.74
C LEU A 686 34.48 6.77 67.23
N CYS A 687 34.01 7.96 67.60
CA CYS A 687 34.04 8.44 68.99
C CYS A 687 33.15 7.62 69.93
N THR A 688 32.07 7.01 69.45
CA THR A 688 31.08 6.32 70.31
C THR A 688 31.10 4.80 70.18
N PHE A 689 31.67 4.24 69.12
CA PHE A 689 31.73 2.78 68.89
C PHE A 689 32.66 2.06 69.87
N MET A 690 33.78 2.69 70.24
CA MET A 690 34.81 2.08 71.09
C MET A 690 34.46 2.09 72.59
N VAL A 691 33.41 2.80 72.99
CA VAL A 691 33.09 3.05 74.40
C VAL A 691 32.53 1.78 75.07
N PRO A 692 33.17 1.26 76.13
CA PRO A 692 32.67 0.09 76.87
C PRO A 692 31.27 0.35 77.43
N SER A 693 30.37 -0.64 77.37
CA SER A 693 29.02 -0.51 77.94
C SER A 693 29.03 -0.80 79.45
N PRO A 694 28.77 0.18 80.33
CA PRO A 694 28.62 -0.10 81.76
C PRO A 694 27.31 -0.84 82.05
N ALA A 695 27.35 -1.88 82.88
CA ALA A 695 26.19 -2.75 83.15
C ALA A 695 25.08 -2.07 83.99
N SER A 696 25.36 -0.94 84.66
CA SER A 696 24.45 -0.30 85.63
C SER A 696 24.02 1.14 85.28
N ARG A 697 24.41 1.70 84.11
CA ARG A 697 24.15 3.11 83.75
C ARG A 697 23.62 3.29 82.32
N TYR A 698 22.94 4.41 82.07
CA TYR A 698 22.41 4.71 80.73
C TYR A 698 23.52 5.00 79.70
N ASN A 699 23.58 4.22 78.63
CA ASN A 699 24.60 4.34 77.60
C ASN A 699 24.17 5.28 76.44
N VAL A 700 24.50 6.57 76.56
CA VAL A 700 24.27 7.58 75.52
C VAL A 700 25.07 7.29 74.24
N ALA A 701 26.28 6.75 74.36
CA ALA A 701 27.18 6.47 73.24
C ALA A 701 26.53 5.48 72.26
N ARG A 702 25.87 4.43 72.78
CA ARG A 702 25.16 3.42 71.99
C ARG A 702 24.03 4.01 71.14
N GLY A 703 23.31 5.00 71.66
CA GLY A 703 22.26 5.71 70.91
C GLY A 703 22.82 6.51 69.73
N ILE A 704 23.96 7.18 69.90
CA ILE A 704 24.65 7.91 68.82
C ILE A 704 25.20 6.91 67.79
N THR A 705 25.84 5.83 68.23
CA THR A 705 26.37 4.78 67.34
C THR A 705 25.27 4.21 66.44
N PHE A 706 24.12 3.82 67.00
CA PHE A 706 23.00 3.31 66.18
C PHE A 706 22.42 4.37 65.25
N ALA A 707 22.27 5.61 65.70
CA ALA A 707 21.78 6.70 64.84
C ALA A 707 22.70 6.92 63.63
N THR A 708 24.02 6.95 63.84
CA THR A 708 25.01 7.10 62.76
C THR A 708 25.09 5.87 61.84
N LEU A 709 24.90 4.65 62.36
CA LEU A 709 24.88 3.43 61.57
C LEU A 709 23.65 3.37 60.66
N VAL A 710 22.46 3.70 61.19
CA VAL A 710 21.23 3.79 60.39
C VAL A 710 21.39 4.83 59.29
N TYR A 711 21.99 5.99 59.59
CA TYR A 711 22.33 7.00 58.59
C TYR A 711 23.18 6.43 57.45
N PHE A 712 24.28 5.72 57.75
CA PHE A 712 25.14 5.15 56.71
C PHE A 712 24.42 4.14 55.82
N VAL A 713 23.65 3.23 56.43
CA VAL A 713 22.87 2.23 55.69
C VAL A 713 21.90 2.92 54.73
N VAL A 714 21.12 3.88 55.22
CA VAL A 714 20.14 4.63 54.43
C VAL A 714 20.83 5.42 53.29
N TRP A 715 21.98 6.03 53.54
CA TRP A 715 22.72 6.81 52.54
C TRP A 715 23.38 5.96 51.46
N ILE A 716 23.88 4.77 51.78
CA ILE A 716 24.43 3.84 50.78
C ILE A 716 23.33 3.45 49.79
N PHE A 717 22.15 3.06 50.27
CA PHE A 717 21.02 2.73 49.40
C PHE A 717 20.54 3.95 48.60
N PHE A 718 20.49 5.12 49.24
CA PHE A 718 20.11 6.36 48.57
C PHE A 718 20.99 6.66 47.34
N VAL A 719 22.31 6.65 47.50
CA VAL A 719 23.25 7.00 46.42
C VAL A 719 23.11 6.04 45.23
N VAL A 720 23.03 4.74 45.50
CA VAL A 720 22.88 3.71 44.45
C VAL A 720 21.58 3.88 43.68
N VAL A 721 20.46 4.08 44.40
CA VAL A 721 19.13 4.20 43.78
C VAL A 721 18.97 5.55 43.07
N PHE A 722 19.49 6.63 43.65
CA PHE A 722 19.41 7.98 43.06
C PHE A 722 20.23 8.13 41.77
N ALA A 723 21.35 7.40 41.64
CA ALA A 723 22.19 7.40 40.44
C ALA A 723 21.62 6.54 39.29
N THR A 724 20.79 5.54 39.59
CA THR A 724 20.32 4.54 38.62
C THR A 724 18.90 4.80 38.11
N LEU A 725 17.99 5.31 38.95
CA LEU A 725 16.60 5.52 38.57
C LEU A 725 16.39 6.79 37.73
N ARG A 726 15.71 6.64 36.59
CA ARG A 726 15.29 7.73 35.68
C ARG A 726 13.76 7.83 35.57
N THR A 727 13.05 7.65 36.68
CA THR A 727 11.58 7.70 36.73
C THR A 727 11.10 8.60 37.88
N VAL A 728 9.78 8.74 38.04
CA VAL A 728 9.14 9.43 39.18
C VAL A 728 9.63 8.88 40.54
N LEU A 729 10.08 7.62 40.58
CA LEU A 729 10.63 6.99 41.77
C LEU A 729 11.90 7.69 42.30
N ARG A 730 12.60 8.48 41.50
CA ARG A 730 13.78 9.23 41.96
C ARG A 730 13.43 10.23 43.06
N ALA A 731 12.31 10.94 42.94
CA ALA A 731 11.80 11.86 43.96
C ALA A 731 11.31 11.10 45.21
N VAL A 732 10.66 9.94 44.99
CA VAL A 732 10.18 9.03 46.04
C VAL A 732 11.36 8.55 46.89
N THR A 733 12.45 8.13 46.26
CA THR A 733 13.68 7.71 46.95
C THR A 733 14.24 8.82 47.82
N GLN A 734 14.30 10.06 47.31
CA GLN A 734 14.78 11.21 48.09
C GLN A 734 13.93 11.45 49.34
N ILE A 735 12.59 11.50 49.20
CA ILE A 735 11.68 11.65 50.34
C ILE A 735 11.85 10.49 51.32
N GLY A 736 11.92 9.26 50.83
CA GLY A 736 12.14 8.07 51.65
C GLY A 736 13.43 8.13 52.46
N THR A 737 14.53 8.58 51.87
CA THR A 737 15.82 8.78 52.54
C THR A 737 15.74 9.82 53.64
N VAL A 738 15.06 10.96 53.39
CA VAL A 738 14.85 12.01 54.38
C VAL A 738 14.12 11.43 55.60
N LEU A 739 12.98 10.77 55.36
CA LEU A 739 12.12 10.22 56.40
C LEU A 739 12.77 9.06 57.16
N ALA A 740 13.44 8.14 56.46
CA ALA A 740 14.15 7.02 57.09
C ALA A 740 15.30 7.50 57.98
N THR A 741 16.05 8.51 57.54
CA THR A 741 17.12 9.11 58.35
C THR A 741 16.56 9.79 59.60
N THR A 742 15.52 10.62 59.44
CA THR A 742 14.89 11.31 60.58
C THR A 742 14.26 10.32 61.56
N LEU A 743 13.49 9.35 61.08
CA LEU A 743 12.88 8.32 61.91
C LEU A 743 13.95 7.46 62.62
N GLY A 744 15.03 7.11 61.92
CA GLY A 744 16.15 6.37 62.47
C GLY A 744 16.81 7.10 63.65
N ILE A 745 17.12 8.39 63.49
CA ILE A 745 17.71 9.22 64.56
C ILE A 745 16.71 9.38 65.72
N LEU A 746 15.44 9.65 65.44
CA LEU A 746 14.41 9.77 66.47
C LEU A 746 14.28 8.47 67.28
N ALA A 747 14.12 7.34 66.60
CA ALA A 747 13.89 6.03 67.22
C ALA A 747 15.09 5.54 68.04
N THR A 748 16.31 5.77 67.58
CA THR A 748 17.52 5.26 68.23
C THR A 748 18.09 6.20 69.30
N TYR A 749 17.96 7.53 69.12
CA TYR A 749 18.56 8.51 70.03
C TYR A 749 17.55 9.20 70.96
N PHE A 750 16.40 9.64 70.45
CA PHE A 750 15.46 10.49 71.21
C PHE A 750 14.34 9.70 71.91
N VAL A 751 13.73 8.73 71.23
CA VAL A 751 12.62 7.92 71.76
C VAL A 751 12.99 7.18 73.05
N PRO A 752 14.16 6.53 73.19
CA PRO A 752 14.54 5.88 74.45
C PRO A 752 14.62 6.86 75.63
N LYS A 753 15.03 8.11 75.36
CA LYS A 753 15.08 9.17 76.39
C LYS A 753 13.69 9.67 76.75
N CYS A 754 12.83 9.88 75.75
CA CYS A 754 11.42 10.24 75.98
C CYS A 754 10.69 9.15 76.78
N TYR A 755 10.97 7.88 76.49
CA TYR A 755 10.41 6.75 77.24
C TYR A 755 10.80 6.79 78.72
N ILE A 756 12.08 7.05 79.03
CA ILE A 756 12.54 7.19 80.42
C ILE A 756 11.88 8.40 81.10
N LEU A 757 11.79 9.55 80.42
CA LEU A 757 11.16 10.76 80.99
C LEU A 757 9.69 10.56 81.36
N VAL A 758 8.92 9.81 80.57
CA VAL A 758 7.47 9.66 80.76
C VAL A 758 7.11 8.41 81.58
N PHE A 759 7.72 7.27 81.28
CA PHE A 759 7.29 5.97 81.81
C PHE A 759 8.21 5.40 82.90
N ARG A 760 9.44 5.91 83.03
CA ARG A 760 10.41 5.46 84.05
C ARG A 760 11.11 6.64 84.73
N PRO A 761 10.37 7.63 85.28
CA PRO A 761 10.98 8.81 85.89
C PRO A 761 11.90 8.47 87.07
N GLU A 762 11.74 7.31 87.70
CA GLU A 762 12.62 6.79 88.75
C GLU A 762 14.07 6.55 88.28
N LEU A 763 14.30 6.40 86.98
CA LEU A 763 15.63 6.29 86.38
C LEU A 763 16.24 7.65 86.02
N ASN A 764 15.49 8.76 86.16
CA ASN A 764 15.96 10.12 85.87
C ASN A 764 16.70 10.74 87.07
N THR A 765 17.64 9.99 87.65
CA THR A 765 18.46 10.40 88.79
C THR A 765 19.90 10.65 88.37
N GLY A 766 20.65 11.45 89.14
CA GLY A 766 22.06 11.74 88.89
C GLY A 766 22.91 10.48 88.75
N ASP A 767 22.72 9.51 89.66
CA ASP A 767 23.54 8.29 89.72
C ASP A 767 23.38 7.37 88.50
N TYR A 768 22.16 7.28 87.96
CA TYR A 768 21.88 6.53 86.72
C TYR A 768 22.36 7.25 85.46
N CYS A 769 22.48 8.59 85.54
CA CYS A 769 22.85 9.48 84.44
C CYS A 769 24.30 10.00 84.50
N GLN A 770 25.14 9.57 85.44
CA GLN A 770 26.54 10.02 85.57
C GLN A 770 27.50 9.31 84.61
N SER A 771 28.35 10.09 83.92
CA SER A 771 29.46 9.54 83.10
C SER A 771 30.55 8.87 83.97
N PRO A 772 31.36 7.93 83.43
CA PRO A 772 32.13 6.96 84.24
C PRO A 772 33.24 7.46 85.17
N SER A 773 33.46 8.77 85.37
CA SER A 773 34.69 9.25 86.03
C SER A 773 34.57 10.46 86.98
N GLU A 774 33.40 10.77 87.54
CA GLU A 774 33.30 11.81 88.59
C GLU A 774 33.69 11.34 90.01
N GLN A 775 34.36 10.19 90.15
CA GLN A 775 34.99 9.77 91.41
C GLN A 775 36.43 9.29 91.19
N GLN A 776 37.37 10.23 91.16
CA GLN A 776 38.74 10.04 91.66
C GLN A 776 39.35 11.44 91.82
N PRO A 777 39.46 11.93 93.06
CA PRO A 777 40.73 11.74 93.76
C PRO A 777 40.57 11.61 95.29
N GLU A 778 40.71 10.41 95.87
CA GLU A 778 40.97 10.32 97.33
C GLU A 778 41.71 9.04 97.82
N GLU A 779 42.03 8.06 96.98
CA GLU A 779 42.80 6.86 97.38
C GLU A 779 44.22 6.81 96.77
N GLN A 780 45.02 7.87 96.98
CA GLN A 780 46.49 7.79 96.93
C GLN A 780 47.13 8.80 97.91
N ARG A 781 46.71 8.73 99.19
CA ARG A 781 47.51 9.27 100.29
C ARG A 781 47.50 8.26 101.46
N GLN A 782 48.29 7.21 101.30
CA GLN A 782 49.06 6.56 102.36
C GLN A 782 50.26 5.83 101.74
#